data_AF-A0A3P7FRG0-F1
#
_entry.id   AF-A0A3P7FRG0-F1
#
_cell.length_a   1.000
_cell.length_b   1.000
_cell.length_c   1.000
_cell.angle_alpha   90.00
_cell.angle_beta   90.00
_cell.angle_gamma   90.00
#
_symmetry.space_group_name_H-M   'P 1'
#
loop_
_entity.id
_entity.type
_entity.pdbx_description
1 polymer ?
#
loop_
_entity_poly.entity_id
_entity_poly.type
_entity_poly.pdbx_seq_one_letter_code
_entity_poly.pdbx_strand_id
1 'polypeptide(L)'
;MDLLSQLVACKQPLNQIDQEDQNNLTAATTVGLNRGEGLKVMESDVNKIGVNTMKSNVVCKAEEANFESNDSPKFGIVESFMLKMAPDSGVQIFRSKKGFEKLAYDGFLYNLDKRHQKYVLWRCEMSKKPGYKCSGRVRMTEDSLDMYSSHSHPPNPLKVVADILKARLYAAAEDPTNSSKFLYHEAVHLASFAGSSGLPKLGSMQRVISRKRRHTQKLLEESLNPASSSYDSSNVTSTSASNDGNCSISDLLQTAERLQFLFTPSGGFKEIGPQKAKDTSAEDCIDECSNMKKSKASMDDRKVEFPPLQSFFADASISDEKTECSFKPSRSKRMEIQIHLQRVAQDIGISDLTSFDLAEALDDADPLKFLRNEFAYPKMRTLPHVDLLLVNANDDAIYMCGNSLGLMPKGTKHLMDEQFEKWANMGVFGHFQEPLAWAKSDQSVLDSIAELVGAQRTEVALMNSLTVNLHILLTAFYKPTPKRHKIFIESKAFPSDHYAIESQIRLKGFTVEESLICVYPRTGDDCIRNEDIIALIEEQGDTIAIIWFSAIHYYTGQLFDIRKITKSGHDKASGCLVGWNLAHAFANIPLSLHEWDVDFACWCTYKYSCSGAGGIGGFFVHKRFETDKRKRMVGWWGHKEETRFIMNNRQCA
;
A
#
# COMPACT_ATOMS: atom_id res chain seq x y z
N MET A 1 -30.25 -3.16 -16.47
CA MET A 1 -30.42 -2.22 -17.59
C MET A 1 -31.80 -1.55 -17.61
N ASP A 2 -32.85 -2.15 -17.04
CA ASP A 2 -34.12 -1.44 -16.84
C ASP A 2 -34.05 -0.38 -15.71
N LEU A 3 -33.35 -0.65 -14.62
CA LEU A 3 -33.35 0.20 -13.41
C LEU A 3 -32.58 1.53 -13.55
N LEU A 4 -31.47 1.55 -14.30
CA LEU A 4 -30.66 2.76 -14.53
C LEU A 4 -31.14 3.62 -15.70
N SER A 5 -31.82 3.01 -16.67
CA SER A 5 -32.56 3.76 -17.69
C SER A 5 -33.91 4.25 -17.16
N GLN A 6 -34.49 3.63 -16.12
CA GLN A 6 -35.70 4.11 -15.43
C GLN A 6 -35.42 5.18 -14.35
N LEU A 7 -34.25 5.12 -13.70
CA LEU A 7 -33.66 6.26 -12.99
C LEU A 7 -33.31 7.43 -13.93
N VAL A 8 -33.62 7.34 -15.23
CA VAL A 8 -33.65 8.49 -16.15
C VAL A 8 -34.96 8.62 -16.95
N ALA A 9 -35.81 7.59 -17.06
CA ALA A 9 -37.00 7.65 -17.92
C ALA A 9 -38.20 6.89 -17.32
N CYS A 10 -39.25 7.63 -16.92
CA CYS A 10 -40.45 7.04 -16.35
C CYS A 10 -41.33 6.40 -17.43
N LYS A 11 -42.32 5.61 -17.00
CA LYS A 11 -43.41 5.05 -17.81
C LYS A 11 -44.71 5.33 -17.05
N GLN A 12 -45.65 6.03 -17.66
CA GLN A 12 -47.09 5.87 -17.41
C GLN A 12 -47.87 5.94 -18.74
N PRO A 13 -49.02 5.25 -18.87
CA PRO A 13 -49.87 5.33 -20.06
C PRO A 13 -50.75 6.58 -20.04
N LEU A 14 -50.98 7.16 -21.23
CA LEU A 14 -51.90 8.28 -21.46
C LEU A 14 -53.31 8.00 -20.95
N ASN A 15 -53.92 9.00 -20.31
CA ASN A 15 -55.27 9.46 -20.65
C ASN A 15 -55.49 10.92 -20.18
N GLN A 16 -55.72 11.79 -21.18
CA GLN A 16 -56.65 12.93 -21.23
C GLN A 16 -56.45 14.19 -20.33
N ILE A 17 -56.24 15.34 -21.02
CA ILE A 17 -57.00 16.63 -20.90
C ILE A 17 -56.70 17.44 -19.60
N ASP A 18 -56.34 18.73 -19.52
CA ASP A 18 -56.44 19.93 -20.35
C ASP A 18 -55.46 21.04 -19.86
N GLN A 19 -55.50 22.20 -20.53
CA GLN A 19 -54.58 23.35 -20.59
C GLN A 19 -54.42 24.25 -19.34
N GLU A 20 -53.47 25.20 -19.47
CA GLU A 20 -53.31 26.49 -18.76
C GLU A 20 -52.38 26.53 -17.52
N ASP A 21 -51.10 26.91 -17.71
CA ASP A 21 -50.67 28.30 -17.42
C ASP A 21 -49.18 28.54 -17.78
N GLN A 22 -48.96 29.53 -18.64
CA GLN A 22 -47.67 30.19 -18.89
C GLN A 22 -47.46 31.25 -17.79
N ASN A 23 -46.23 31.36 -17.26
CA ASN A 23 -45.48 32.63 -17.12
C ASN A 23 -44.31 32.54 -16.12
N ASN A 24 -43.19 33.17 -16.51
CA ASN A 24 -42.08 33.68 -15.68
C ASN A 24 -41.09 32.61 -15.13
N LEU A 25 -39.77 32.70 -15.24
CA LEU A 25 -38.83 33.79 -15.46
C LEU A 25 -37.54 33.24 -16.11
N THR A 26 -37.05 33.95 -17.11
CA THR A 26 -35.69 33.89 -17.65
C THR A 26 -34.76 34.78 -16.82
N ALA A 27 -33.63 34.23 -16.36
CA ALA A 27 -32.44 35.02 -15.98
C ALA A 27 -31.19 34.17 -16.21
N ALA A 28 -30.61 34.30 -17.40
CA ALA A 28 -29.28 33.83 -17.72
C ALA A 28 -28.26 34.82 -17.12
N THR A 29 -27.28 34.32 -16.37
CA THR A 29 -26.06 35.06 -16.06
C THR A 29 -24.88 34.29 -16.64
N THR A 30 -24.36 34.82 -17.74
CA THR A 30 -23.08 34.47 -18.35
C THR A 30 -21.98 35.14 -17.53
N VAL A 31 -21.07 34.38 -16.91
CA VAL A 31 -19.80 34.92 -16.40
C VAL A 31 -18.68 34.34 -17.25
N GLY A 32 -17.97 35.26 -17.90
CA GLY A 32 -16.91 34.99 -18.86
C GLY A 32 -15.66 34.37 -18.25
N LEU A 33 -15.04 33.53 -19.08
CA LEU A 33 -13.67 33.07 -18.93
C LEU A 33 -12.72 34.25 -19.14
N ASN A 34 -12.05 34.70 -18.09
CA ASN A 34 -10.81 35.47 -18.22
C ASN A 34 -9.61 34.51 -18.17
N ARG A 35 -8.86 34.54 -19.26
CA ARG A 35 -7.52 33.96 -19.41
C ARG A 35 -6.53 34.69 -18.52
N GLY A 36 -5.57 33.93 -18.01
CA GLY A 36 -4.25 34.44 -17.62
C GLY A 36 -4.03 34.45 -16.12
N GLU A 37 -3.37 33.41 -15.62
CA GLU A 37 -2.16 33.54 -14.82
C GLU A 37 -1.64 32.13 -14.51
N GLY A 38 -0.39 31.88 -14.89
CA GLY A 38 0.29 30.61 -14.68
C GLY A 38 0.75 30.46 -13.23
N LEU A 39 0.43 29.34 -12.60
CA LEU A 39 1.09 28.94 -11.36
C LEU A 39 2.47 28.40 -11.69
N LYS A 40 3.50 29.21 -11.42
CA LYS A 40 4.88 28.76 -11.23
C LYS A 40 4.97 28.02 -9.89
N VAL A 41 5.57 26.83 -9.94
CA VAL A 41 6.11 26.10 -8.79
C VAL A 41 7.17 26.97 -8.13
N MET A 42 6.99 27.28 -6.84
CA MET A 42 8.04 27.85 -5.98
C MET A 42 8.48 26.78 -4.99
N GLU A 43 9.66 26.22 -5.23
CA GLU A 43 10.54 25.71 -4.18
C GLU A 43 11.32 26.89 -3.60
N SER A 44 11.23 27.04 -2.27
CA SER A 44 11.96 27.92 -1.35
C SER A 44 10.92 28.21 -0.24
N ASP A 45 11.20 28.10 1.05
CA ASP A 45 12.42 28.48 1.70
C ASP A 45 12.29 28.11 3.19
N VAL A 46 13.44 28.07 3.87
CA VAL A 46 13.57 28.49 5.28
C VAL A 46 13.18 27.48 6.36
N ASN A 47 14.21 26.73 6.77
CA ASN A 47 14.66 26.61 8.16
C ASN A 47 14.01 27.62 9.13
N LYS A 48 13.18 27.16 10.06
CA LYS A 48 13.04 27.67 11.44
C LYS A 48 11.81 27.04 12.10
N ILE A 49 11.97 25.90 12.75
CA ILE A 49 11.12 25.55 13.90
C ILE A 49 12.05 25.09 15.02
N GLY A 50 11.91 25.77 16.16
CA GLY A 50 12.83 25.73 17.28
C GLY A 50 12.88 24.37 17.97
N VAL A 51 14.11 24.02 18.36
CA VAL A 51 14.40 22.93 19.29
C VAL A 51 13.89 23.33 20.67
N ASN A 52 12.80 22.71 21.11
CA ASN A 52 12.47 22.64 22.54
C ASN A 52 13.23 21.45 23.13
N THR A 53 14.31 21.75 23.84
CA THR A 53 15.04 20.82 24.70
C THR A 53 14.17 20.39 25.87
N MET A 54 13.66 19.15 25.84
CA MET A 54 13.32 18.40 27.06
C MET A 54 14.37 17.31 27.26
N LYS A 55 15.13 17.46 28.35
CA LYS A 55 16.05 16.44 28.87
C LYS A 55 15.24 15.24 29.37
N SER A 56 15.43 14.07 28.78
CA SER A 56 15.12 12.80 29.45
C SER A 56 16.43 12.05 29.70
N ASN A 57 16.78 11.95 30.98
CA ASN A 57 17.84 11.08 31.47
C ASN A 57 17.35 9.62 31.33
N VAL A 58 18.00 8.82 30.48
CA VAL A 58 17.86 7.36 30.55
C VAL A 58 19.17 6.81 31.10
N VAL A 59 19.10 6.41 32.36
CA VAL A 59 20.12 5.66 33.09
C VAL A 59 20.00 4.20 32.64
N CYS A 60 20.99 3.67 31.93
CA CYS A 60 21.11 2.22 31.73
C CYS A 60 21.65 1.62 33.04
N LYS A 61 20.79 0.87 33.74
CA LYS A 61 21.21 -0.04 34.81
C LYS A 61 22.07 -1.14 34.22
N ALA A 62 23.23 -1.36 34.81
CA ALA A 62 24.01 -2.58 34.65
C ALA A 62 23.33 -3.70 35.45
N GLU A 63 22.96 -4.79 34.81
CA GLU A 63 22.67 -6.06 35.47
C GLU A 63 23.88 -6.98 35.28
N GLU A 64 24.46 -7.38 36.40
CA GLU A 64 25.50 -8.39 36.51
C GLU A 64 24.89 -9.76 36.21
N ALA A 65 25.38 -10.44 35.18
CA ALA A 65 25.09 -11.84 34.94
C ALA A 65 26.30 -12.69 35.38
N ASN A 66 26.15 -13.37 36.52
CA ASN A 66 26.97 -14.51 36.90
C ASN A 66 26.78 -15.64 35.87
N PHE A 67 27.85 -16.02 35.17
CA PHE A 67 27.93 -17.29 34.45
C PHE A 67 29.24 -18.00 34.80
N GLU A 68 29.13 -18.92 35.77
CA GLU A 68 30.02 -20.07 35.88
C GLU A 68 29.54 -21.13 34.88
N SER A 69 30.27 -21.34 33.79
CA SER A 69 30.37 -22.67 33.17
C SER A 69 31.54 -22.71 32.19
N ASN A 70 32.31 -23.77 32.33
CA ASN A 70 33.55 -24.05 31.61
C ASN A 70 33.27 -24.28 30.12
N ASP A 71 33.69 -23.34 29.27
CA ASP A 71 34.24 -23.62 27.94
C ASP A 71 34.96 -22.37 27.42
N SER A 72 36.29 -22.34 27.54
CA SER A 72 37.12 -21.18 27.22
C SER A 72 37.30 -20.98 25.71
N PRO A 73 36.92 -19.83 25.12
CA PRO A 73 37.48 -19.39 23.86
C PRO A 73 38.89 -18.86 24.14
N LYS A 74 39.88 -19.20 23.29
CA LYS A 74 41.24 -18.66 23.36
C LYS A 74 41.22 -17.13 23.22
N PHE A 75 41.13 -16.40 24.34
CA PHE A 75 41.25 -14.94 24.35
C PHE A 75 42.63 -14.53 23.84
N GLY A 76 42.67 -13.69 22.81
CA GLY A 76 43.93 -13.13 22.33
C GLY A 76 44.52 -12.21 23.40
N ILE A 77 45.85 -12.22 23.56
CA ILE A 77 46.56 -11.45 24.60
C ILE A 77 46.20 -9.95 24.67
N VAL A 78 45.67 -9.38 23.59
CA VAL A 78 45.24 -7.99 23.55
C VAL A 78 43.84 -7.81 24.15
N GLU A 79 42.91 -8.72 23.87
CA GLU A 79 41.56 -8.69 24.44
C GLU A 79 41.61 -8.94 25.95
N SER A 80 42.48 -9.84 26.41
CA SER A 80 42.71 -10.05 27.84
C SER A 80 43.28 -8.81 28.55
N PHE A 81 44.15 -8.04 27.87
CA PHE A 81 44.69 -6.79 28.43
C PHE A 81 43.64 -5.68 28.45
N MET A 82 42.80 -5.58 27.41
CA MET A 82 41.71 -4.59 27.34
C MET A 82 40.64 -4.82 28.40
N LEU A 83 40.32 -6.07 28.74
CA LEU A 83 39.34 -6.39 29.77
C LEU A 83 39.78 -5.93 31.18
N LYS A 84 41.10 -5.79 31.41
CA LYS A 84 41.65 -5.31 32.69
C LYS A 84 41.87 -3.81 32.75
N MET A 85 42.15 -3.16 31.61
CA MET A 85 42.23 -1.69 31.56
C MET A 85 40.82 -1.10 31.57
N ALA A 86 40.48 -0.36 32.62
CA ALA A 86 39.18 0.30 32.75
C ALA A 86 38.82 1.09 31.46
N PRO A 87 37.55 1.04 31.01
CA PRO A 87 37.10 1.68 29.78
C PRO A 87 37.31 3.21 29.74
N ASP A 88 37.58 3.85 30.89
CA ASP A 88 37.83 5.29 31.02
C ASP A 88 39.27 5.73 30.68
N SER A 89 40.20 4.80 30.37
CA SER A 89 41.63 5.10 30.18
C SER A 89 41.99 5.86 28.89
N GLY A 90 41.01 6.24 28.05
CA GLY A 90 41.26 6.88 26.74
C GLY A 90 41.96 5.96 25.73
N VAL A 91 42.13 4.68 26.08
CA VAL A 91 42.72 3.62 25.27
C VAL A 91 41.61 2.95 24.45
N GLN A 92 41.75 2.91 23.13
CA GLN A 92 40.83 2.15 22.27
C GLN A 92 41.57 1.30 21.26
N ILE A 93 41.27 0.01 21.22
CA ILE A 93 41.79 -0.91 20.20
C ILE A 93 40.68 -1.21 19.21
N PHE A 94 40.99 -1.12 17.92
CA PHE A 94 40.03 -1.33 16.85
C PHE A 94 40.71 -1.91 15.60
N ARG A 95 39.94 -2.55 14.73
CA ARG A 95 40.45 -3.01 13.43
C ARG A 95 40.26 -1.93 12.38
N SER A 96 41.32 -1.59 11.67
CA SER A 96 41.25 -0.69 10.51
C SER A 96 40.43 -1.31 9.37
N LYS A 97 40.10 -0.49 8.36
CA LYS A 97 39.51 -0.93 7.08
C LYS A 97 40.16 -2.18 6.46
N LYS A 98 41.48 -2.34 6.65
CA LYS A 98 42.26 -3.45 6.08
C LYS A 98 42.39 -4.65 7.02
N GLY A 99 41.67 -4.67 8.14
CA GLY A 99 41.73 -5.73 9.14
C GLY A 99 42.88 -5.60 10.15
N PHE A 100 43.80 -4.66 9.97
CA PHE A 100 44.91 -4.47 10.93
C PHE A 100 44.43 -3.89 12.25
N GLU A 101 44.88 -4.48 13.35
CA GLU A 101 44.67 -3.95 14.70
C GLU A 101 45.43 -2.63 14.90
N LYS A 102 44.69 -1.65 15.40
CA LYS A 102 45.16 -0.33 15.75
C LYS A 102 44.85 -0.04 17.21
N LEU A 103 45.72 0.74 17.82
CA LEU A 103 45.55 1.33 19.15
C LEU A 103 45.44 2.84 18.98
N ALA A 104 44.42 3.43 19.58
CA ALA A 104 44.30 4.85 19.84
C ALA A 104 44.64 5.11 21.30
N TYR A 105 45.63 5.99 21.53
CA TYR A 105 46.02 6.40 22.86
C TYR A 105 46.65 7.79 22.81
N ASP A 106 46.23 8.67 23.71
CA ASP A 106 46.76 10.04 23.88
C ASP A 106 46.80 10.87 22.58
N GLY A 107 45.75 10.76 21.76
CA GLY A 107 45.66 11.48 20.48
C GLY A 107 46.56 10.93 19.36
N PHE A 108 47.22 9.80 19.58
CA PHE A 108 48.03 9.09 18.58
C PHE A 108 47.38 7.79 18.12
N LEU A 109 47.69 7.38 16.88
CA LEU A 109 47.34 6.07 16.35
C LEU A 109 48.60 5.21 16.26
N TYR A 110 48.49 3.97 16.71
CA TYR A 110 49.54 2.97 16.65
C TYR A 110 49.03 1.73 15.91
N ASN A 111 49.91 1.09 15.14
CA ASN A 111 49.68 -0.23 14.59
C ASN A 111 50.35 -1.27 15.49
N LEU A 112 49.77 -2.46 15.57
CA LEU A 112 50.41 -3.58 16.25
C LEU A 112 51.80 -3.84 15.65
N ASP A 113 52.84 -3.90 16.50
CA ASP A 113 54.22 -4.20 16.08
C ASP A 113 54.58 -5.65 16.42
N LYS A 114 54.48 -6.05 17.70
CA LYS A 114 54.79 -7.41 18.17
C LYS A 114 53.94 -7.78 19.38
N ARG A 115 53.60 -9.06 19.51
CA ARG A 115 52.96 -9.65 20.70
C ARG A 115 54.00 -10.47 21.47
N HIS A 116 54.12 -10.23 22.77
CA HIS A 116 54.90 -11.05 23.68
C HIS A 116 53.97 -11.60 24.77
N GLN A 117 54.38 -12.66 25.48
CA GLN A 117 53.55 -13.30 26.50
C GLN A 117 53.07 -12.35 27.62
N LYS A 118 53.86 -11.32 27.97
CA LYS A 118 53.57 -10.39 29.08
C LYS A 118 53.22 -8.96 28.64
N TYR A 119 53.41 -8.63 27.36
CA TYR A 119 53.18 -7.28 26.85
C TYR A 119 53.00 -7.27 25.33
N VAL A 120 52.36 -6.22 24.82
CA VAL A 120 52.14 -5.98 23.39
C VAL A 120 52.83 -4.67 23.02
N LEU A 121 53.62 -4.70 21.96
CA LEU A 121 54.31 -3.53 21.42
C LEU A 121 53.52 -2.95 20.27
N TRP A 122 53.34 -1.64 20.34
CA TRP A 122 52.61 -0.82 19.37
C TRP A 122 53.55 0.22 18.79
N ARG A 123 53.49 0.41 17.47
CA ARG A 123 54.29 1.42 16.77
C ARG A 123 53.42 2.51 16.18
N CYS A 124 53.85 3.77 16.30
CA CYS A 124 53.14 4.89 15.69
C CYS A 124 52.83 4.59 14.22
N GLU A 125 51.59 4.88 13.79
CA GLU A 125 51.15 4.68 12.41
C GLU A 125 52.06 5.40 11.41
N MET A 126 52.57 6.57 11.79
CA MET A 126 53.46 7.40 10.99
C MET A 126 54.90 6.84 10.93
N SER A 127 55.23 5.74 11.60
CA SER A 127 56.59 5.18 11.63
C SER A 127 57.05 4.57 10.31
N LYS A 128 56.13 4.24 9.39
CA LYS A 128 56.42 3.68 8.05
C LYS A 128 55.99 4.61 6.91
N LYS A 129 55.57 5.84 7.19
CA LYS A 129 55.10 6.74 6.13
C LYS A 129 56.30 7.23 5.30
N PRO A 130 56.29 7.14 3.96
CA PRO A 130 57.35 7.71 3.13
C PRO A 130 57.55 9.20 3.48
N GLY A 131 58.80 9.61 3.73
CA GLY A 131 59.15 10.99 4.11
C GLY A 131 58.91 11.38 5.58
N TYR A 132 58.34 10.51 6.40
CA TYR A 132 58.08 10.78 7.83
C TYR A 132 58.35 9.51 8.64
N LYS A 133 59.40 9.47 9.46
CA LYS A 133 59.73 8.31 10.31
C LYS A 133 59.50 8.66 11.78
N CYS A 134 58.27 8.47 12.25
CA CYS A 134 57.97 8.65 13.67
C CYS A 134 58.55 7.50 14.52
N SER A 135 59.31 7.87 15.55
CA SER A 135 59.90 6.96 16.53
C SER A 135 58.91 6.48 17.59
N GLY A 136 57.72 7.08 17.71
CA GLY A 136 56.77 6.81 18.79
C GLY A 136 56.40 5.33 18.93
N ARG A 137 56.51 4.79 20.13
CA ARG A 137 56.21 3.40 20.50
C ARG A 137 55.56 3.34 21.88
N VAL A 138 54.65 2.40 22.02
CA VAL A 138 53.92 2.14 23.25
C VAL A 138 54.04 0.66 23.58
N ARG A 139 54.21 0.36 24.86
CA ARG A 139 54.13 -0.99 25.41
C ARG A 139 52.88 -1.08 26.26
N MET A 140 52.02 -2.04 25.95
CA MET A 140 50.82 -2.33 26.72
C MET A 140 51.05 -3.63 27.50
N THR A 141 50.91 -3.58 28.82
CA THR A 141 50.88 -4.73 29.72
C THR A 141 49.44 -4.99 30.15
N GLU A 142 49.21 -5.87 31.12
CA GLU A 142 47.86 -6.04 31.72
C GLU A 142 47.41 -4.79 32.50
N ASP A 143 48.36 -4.07 33.11
CA ASP A 143 48.05 -3.02 34.09
C ASP A 143 48.46 -1.61 33.63
N SER A 144 49.35 -1.50 32.65
CA SER A 144 49.92 -0.22 32.20
C SER A 144 50.05 -0.11 30.69
N LEU A 145 49.96 1.12 30.20
CA LEU A 145 50.27 1.47 28.84
C LEU A 145 51.32 2.58 28.86
N ASP A 146 52.56 2.20 28.54
CA ASP A 146 53.73 3.05 28.71
C ASP A 146 54.29 3.45 27.33
N MET A 147 54.29 4.75 27.04
CA MET A 147 54.99 5.29 25.87
C MET A 147 56.49 5.31 26.15
N TYR A 148 57.24 4.39 25.54
CA TYR A 148 58.69 4.26 25.77
C TYR A 148 59.54 4.94 24.68
N SER A 149 58.91 5.56 23.68
CA SER A 149 59.58 6.49 22.77
C SER A 149 58.64 7.59 22.31
N SER A 150 59.19 8.80 22.18
CA SER A 150 58.45 10.00 21.84
C SER A 150 58.05 10.05 20.36
N HIS A 151 56.96 10.76 20.07
CA HIS A 151 56.53 11.06 18.71
C HIS A 151 57.26 12.26 18.14
N SER A 152 57.52 12.23 16.83
CA SER A 152 58.09 13.34 16.07
C SER A 152 57.02 14.22 15.42
N HIS A 153 55.80 14.19 15.95
CA HIS A 153 54.66 14.99 15.49
C HIS A 153 53.69 15.21 16.65
N PRO A 154 52.89 16.28 16.63
CA PRO A 154 51.85 16.49 17.62
C PRO A 154 50.75 15.41 17.51
N PRO A 155 49.99 15.17 18.60
CA PRO A 155 48.79 14.34 18.55
C PRO A 155 47.75 14.93 17.59
N ASN A 156 46.93 14.05 17.01
CA ASN A 156 45.84 14.45 16.11
C ASN A 156 44.53 13.76 16.55
N PRO A 157 43.85 14.30 17.58
CA PRO A 157 42.62 13.73 18.12
C PRO A 157 41.52 13.58 17.06
N LEU A 158 41.41 14.55 16.14
CA LEU A 158 40.43 14.50 15.06
C LEU A 158 40.65 13.30 14.14
N LYS A 159 41.92 12.99 13.81
CA LYS A 159 42.26 11.81 13.02
C LYS A 159 41.98 10.52 13.78
N VAL A 160 42.28 10.48 15.09
CA VAL A 160 41.96 9.33 15.95
C VAL A 160 40.47 9.05 15.91
N VAL A 161 39.65 10.08 16.17
CA VAL A 161 38.18 9.98 16.12
C VAL A 161 37.73 9.53 14.73
N ALA A 162 38.21 10.16 13.65
CA ALA A 162 37.81 9.80 12.29
C ALA A 162 38.14 8.33 11.92
N ASP A 163 39.26 7.78 12.38
CA ASP A 163 39.63 6.39 12.10
C ASP A 163 38.86 5.38 12.97
N ILE A 164 38.55 5.72 14.23
CA ILE A 164 37.66 4.93 15.09
C ILE A 164 36.25 4.91 14.49
N LEU A 165 35.73 6.05 14.07
CA LEU A 165 34.41 6.17 13.44
C LEU A 165 34.31 5.34 12.17
N LYS A 166 35.32 5.42 11.30
CA LYS A 166 35.39 4.53 10.13
C LYS A 166 35.37 3.07 10.56
N ALA A 167 36.18 2.67 11.52
CA ALA A 167 36.27 1.28 11.96
C ALA A 167 34.92 0.76 12.50
N ARG A 168 34.21 1.56 13.31
CA ARG A 168 32.86 1.23 13.77
C ARG A 168 31.87 1.09 12.62
N LEU A 169 31.88 2.02 11.67
CA LEU A 169 31.04 1.92 10.48
C LEU A 169 31.39 0.72 9.59
N TYR A 170 32.67 0.33 9.51
CA TYR A 170 33.10 -0.86 8.80
C TYR A 170 32.60 -2.14 9.47
N ALA A 171 32.72 -2.23 10.80
CA ALA A 171 32.24 -3.37 11.58
C ALA A 171 30.70 -3.47 11.49
N ALA A 172 29.99 -2.35 11.65
CA ALA A 172 28.53 -2.33 11.54
C ALA A 172 28.04 -2.62 10.10
N ALA A 173 28.86 -2.34 9.07
CA ALA A 173 28.57 -2.71 7.68
C ALA A 173 28.87 -4.19 7.35
N GLU A 174 29.52 -4.95 8.25
CA GLU A 174 29.70 -6.40 8.09
C GLU A 174 28.42 -7.16 8.42
N ASP A 175 27.56 -6.61 9.27
CA ASP A 175 26.26 -7.16 9.60
C ASP A 175 25.21 -6.75 8.53
N PRO A 176 24.66 -7.72 7.77
CA PRO A 176 23.67 -7.44 6.74
C PRO A 176 22.32 -6.97 7.29
N THR A 177 22.02 -7.18 8.57
CA THR A 177 20.76 -6.76 9.21
C THR A 177 20.71 -5.25 9.45
N ASN A 178 21.86 -4.59 9.61
CA ASN A 178 21.92 -3.15 9.79
C ASN A 178 21.43 -2.45 8.52
N SER A 179 20.38 -1.64 8.61
CA SER A 179 19.94 -0.85 7.45
C SER A 179 21.02 0.18 7.07
N SER A 180 21.16 0.46 5.77
CA SER A 180 22.09 1.50 5.31
C SER A 180 21.74 2.87 5.87
N LYS A 181 20.44 3.11 6.11
CA LYS A 181 19.93 4.30 6.79
C LYS A 181 20.36 4.38 8.25
N PHE A 182 20.36 3.25 8.97
CA PHE A 182 20.88 3.18 10.34
C PHE A 182 22.38 3.51 10.37
N LEU A 183 23.19 2.85 9.54
CA LEU A 183 24.63 3.14 9.44
C LEU A 183 24.90 4.60 9.04
N TYR A 184 24.06 5.15 8.16
CA TYR A 184 24.10 6.55 7.79
C TYR A 184 23.80 7.48 8.97
N HIS A 185 22.70 7.24 9.70
CA HIS A 185 22.33 8.03 10.87
C HIS A 185 23.39 7.93 11.96
N GLU A 186 23.94 6.76 12.19
CA GLU A 186 25.03 6.54 13.13
C GLU A 186 26.29 7.30 12.70
N ALA A 187 26.65 7.25 11.41
CA ALA A 187 27.76 8.04 10.87
C ALA A 187 27.54 9.55 11.04
N VAL A 188 26.32 10.06 10.77
CA VAL A 188 25.97 11.48 10.88
C VAL A 188 25.94 11.93 12.35
N HIS A 189 25.38 11.11 13.24
CA HIS A 189 25.33 11.39 14.67
C HIS A 189 26.74 11.47 15.24
N LEU A 190 27.57 10.49 14.93
CA LEU A 190 28.98 10.46 15.34
C LEU A 190 29.80 11.59 14.70
N ALA A 191 29.52 11.95 13.45
CA ALA A 191 30.14 13.08 12.77
C ALA A 191 29.79 14.43 13.41
N SER A 192 28.53 14.59 13.84
CA SER A 192 28.05 15.79 14.50
C SER A 192 28.73 16.00 15.85
N PHE A 193 29.12 14.91 16.53
CA PHE A 193 29.84 14.96 17.79
C PHE A 193 31.32 15.38 17.64
N ALA A 194 31.93 15.13 16.48
CA ALA A 194 33.38 15.27 16.28
C ALA A 194 33.83 16.58 15.60
N GLY A 195 32.90 17.46 15.23
CA GLY A 195 33.21 18.67 14.46
C GLY A 195 33.52 18.37 12.99
N SER A 196 33.07 19.26 12.10
CA SER A 196 32.95 19.01 10.66
C SER A 196 34.28 19.02 9.88
N SER A 197 35.39 19.46 10.45
CA SER A 197 36.67 19.65 9.77
C SER A 197 37.66 18.50 10.01
N GLY A 198 37.41 17.33 9.41
CA GLY A 198 38.35 16.20 9.44
C GLY A 198 37.72 14.84 9.14
N LEU A 199 36.40 14.78 9.11
CA LEU A 199 35.64 13.56 8.87
C LEU A 199 35.57 13.21 7.37
N PRO A 200 35.43 11.92 7.03
CA PRO A 200 35.31 11.51 5.64
C PRO A 200 34.08 12.14 4.99
N LYS A 201 34.21 12.62 3.74
CA LYS A 201 33.04 13.08 2.97
C LYS A 201 32.00 11.97 2.90
N LEU A 202 30.73 12.35 3.02
CA LEU A 202 29.57 11.44 3.02
C LEU A 202 29.61 10.41 1.88
N GLY A 203 29.83 10.88 0.64
CA GLY A 203 29.95 9.99 -0.53
C GLY A 203 31.14 9.02 -0.47
N SER A 204 32.19 9.34 0.29
CA SER A 204 33.29 8.38 0.53
C SER A 204 32.88 7.28 1.50
N MET A 205 32.05 7.58 2.52
CA MET A 205 31.54 6.59 3.47
C MET A 205 30.51 5.67 2.78
N GLN A 206 29.60 6.23 1.98
CA GLN A 206 28.63 5.44 1.21
C GLN A 206 29.30 4.44 0.26
N ARG A 207 30.29 4.88 -0.53
CA ARG A 207 31.06 3.98 -1.42
C ARG A 207 31.74 2.86 -0.66
N VAL A 208 32.21 3.16 0.54
CA VAL A 208 32.89 2.24 1.43
C VAL A 208 31.93 1.17 1.96
N ILE A 209 30.78 1.58 2.50
CA ILE A 209 29.74 0.69 3.04
C ILE A 209 29.21 -0.22 1.92
N SER A 210 28.88 0.36 0.76
CA SER A 210 28.40 -0.38 -0.41
C SER A 210 29.44 -1.39 -0.93
N ARG A 211 30.74 -1.08 -0.90
CA ARG A 211 31.78 -2.03 -1.31
C ARG A 211 31.93 -3.17 -0.30
N LYS A 212 31.79 -2.89 1.00
CA LYS A 212 31.89 -3.92 2.04
C LYS A 212 30.67 -4.85 2.02
N ARG A 213 29.46 -4.33 1.89
CA ARG A 213 28.24 -5.13 1.74
C ARG A 213 28.29 -6.05 0.53
N ARG A 214 28.71 -5.54 -0.63
CA ARG A 214 28.90 -6.40 -1.82
C ARG A 214 29.91 -7.51 -1.59
N HIS A 215 30.96 -7.25 -0.81
CA HIS A 215 31.93 -8.28 -0.46
C HIS A 215 31.34 -9.31 0.52
N THR A 216 30.64 -8.87 1.56
CA THR A 216 29.95 -9.77 2.51
C THR A 216 28.89 -10.61 1.80
N GLN A 217 28.08 -10.01 0.92
CA GLN A 217 27.05 -10.70 0.15
C GLN A 217 27.68 -11.73 -0.79
N LYS A 218 28.77 -11.40 -1.48
CA LYS A 218 29.53 -12.35 -2.29
C LYS A 218 30.07 -13.53 -1.47
N LEU A 219 30.57 -13.28 -0.27
CA LEU A 219 31.03 -14.35 0.64
C LEU A 219 29.86 -15.22 1.13
N LEU A 220 28.68 -14.62 1.38
CA LEU A 220 27.48 -15.34 1.78
C LEU A 220 26.95 -16.23 0.64
N GLU A 221 26.90 -15.69 -0.59
CA GLU A 221 26.54 -16.42 -1.81
C GLU A 221 27.52 -17.57 -2.10
N GLU A 222 28.82 -17.37 -1.89
CA GLU A 222 29.86 -18.40 -2.00
C GLU A 222 29.71 -19.48 -0.91
N SER A 223 29.25 -19.12 0.30
CA SER A 223 29.00 -20.08 1.38
C SER A 223 27.73 -20.93 1.18
N LEU A 224 26.72 -20.38 0.50
CA LEU A 224 25.43 -21.06 0.24
C LEU A 224 25.46 -21.97 -1.00
N ASN A 225 26.51 -21.90 -1.83
CA ASN A 225 26.70 -22.75 -3.01
C ASN A 225 28.04 -23.50 -2.99
N PRO A 226 28.18 -24.62 -2.26
CA PRO A 226 29.45 -25.35 -2.16
C PRO A 226 29.86 -26.14 -3.41
N ALA A 227 29.08 -26.12 -4.49
CA ALA A 227 29.31 -26.94 -5.68
C ALA A 227 30.26 -26.28 -6.71
N SER A 228 31.49 -25.92 -6.31
CA SER A 228 32.58 -25.63 -7.27
C SER A 228 34.00 -25.59 -6.69
N SER A 229 34.38 -26.49 -5.76
CA SER A 229 35.80 -26.84 -5.59
C SER A 229 35.97 -28.09 -4.73
N SER A 230 36.66 -29.08 -5.30
CA SER A 230 37.09 -30.32 -4.66
C SER A 230 38.09 -30.09 -3.53
N TYR A 231 37.76 -30.42 -2.28
CA TYR A 231 38.61 -31.26 -1.41
C TYR A 231 37.92 -31.64 -0.08
N ASP A 232 37.90 -32.95 0.12
CA ASP A 232 37.85 -33.84 1.29
C ASP A 232 37.29 -33.43 2.68
N SER A 233 36.62 -34.44 3.25
CA SER A 233 35.81 -34.47 4.46
C SER A 233 36.62 -34.61 5.76
N SER A 234 36.18 -33.92 6.83
CA SER A 234 35.85 -34.51 8.15
C SER A 234 35.72 -33.44 9.26
N ASN A 235 34.65 -33.60 10.06
CA ASN A 235 34.39 -33.01 11.38
C ASN A 235 33.93 -31.54 11.45
N VAL A 236 32.62 -31.32 11.47
CA VAL A 236 32.02 -30.21 12.23
C VAL A 236 30.72 -30.66 12.90
N THR A 237 30.77 -30.71 14.23
CA THR A 237 29.62 -30.83 15.12
C THR A 237 29.00 -29.45 15.34
N SER A 238 27.68 -29.39 15.34
CA SER A 238 26.84 -28.20 15.52
C SER A 238 26.96 -27.60 16.92
N THR A 239 27.07 -26.28 17.02
CA THR A 239 26.61 -25.49 18.18
C THR A 239 26.19 -24.08 17.73
N SER A 240 24.96 -23.75 18.09
CA SER A 240 24.23 -22.51 17.86
C SER A 240 24.62 -21.41 18.85
N ALA A 241 24.81 -20.17 18.39
CA ALA A 241 24.90 -18.96 19.22
C ALA A 241 24.26 -17.80 18.44
N SER A 242 23.02 -17.43 18.80
CA SER A 242 22.67 -16.22 19.56
C SER A 242 22.81 -14.91 18.78
N ASN A 243 21.72 -14.49 18.14
CA ASN A 243 21.56 -13.15 17.55
C ASN A 243 20.65 -12.32 18.46
N ASP A 244 21.24 -11.33 19.12
CA ASP A 244 20.52 -10.25 19.80
C ASP A 244 20.34 -9.07 18.84
N GLY A 245 19.09 -8.82 18.47
CA GLY A 245 18.73 -7.69 17.60
C GLY A 245 17.25 -7.65 17.19
N ASN A 246 16.32 -8.08 18.05
CA ASN A 246 14.90 -8.15 17.67
C ASN A 246 14.10 -6.91 18.12
N CYS A 247 13.49 -6.25 17.13
CA CYS A 247 12.21 -5.55 17.27
C CYS A 247 11.25 -6.53 17.97
N SER A 248 10.71 -6.16 19.14
CA SER A 248 9.97 -7.12 19.94
C SER A 248 8.70 -7.54 19.20
N ILE A 249 8.33 -8.82 19.31
CA ILE A 249 6.99 -9.31 18.90
C ILE A 249 5.89 -8.40 19.46
N SER A 250 6.10 -7.78 20.63
CA SER A 250 5.15 -6.83 21.21
C SER A 250 4.93 -5.57 20.36
N ASP A 251 5.94 -5.07 19.64
CA ASP A 251 5.84 -3.86 18.81
C ASP A 251 5.08 -4.14 17.50
N LEU A 252 5.32 -5.32 16.90
CA LEU A 252 4.56 -5.81 15.75
C LEU A 252 3.11 -6.13 16.14
N LEU A 253 2.90 -6.73 17.33
CA LEU A 253 1.57 -7.01 17.86
C LEU A 253 0.81 -5.73 18.19
N GLN A 254 1.44 -4.73 18.80
CA GLN A 254 0.79 -3.45 19.10
C GLN A 254 0.43 -2.70 17.80
N THR A 255 1.24 -2.86 16.75
CA THR A 255 0.93 -2.33 15.42
C THR A 255 -0.22 -3.10 14.75
N ALA A 256 -0.23 -4.42 14.86
CA ALA A 256 -1.30 -5.28 14.32
C ALA A 256 -2.63 -5.14 15.09
N GLU A 257 -2.61 -4.98 16.41
CA GLU A 257 -3.79 -4.73 17.26
C GLU A 257 -4.39 -3.34 16.98
N ARG A 258 -3.54 -2.32 16.78
CA ARG A 258 -3.96 -0.99 16.31
C ARG A 258 -4.61 -1.06 14.92
N LEU A 259 -4.20 -2.00 14.07
CA LEU A 259 -4.81 -2.24 12.76
C LEU A 259 -6.03 -3.18 12.82
N GLN A 260 -6.12 -4.09 13.80
CA GLN A 260 -7.22 -5.05 13.95
C GLN A 260 -8.52 -4.40 14.43
N PHE A 261 -8.47 -3.23 15.08
CA PHE A 261 -9.66 -2.44 15.38
C PHE A 261 -10.34 -1.86 14.12
N LEU A 262 -9.69 -2.00 12.95
CA LEU A 262 -10.14 -1.45 11.67
C LEU A 262 -10.74 -2.52 10.75
N PHE A 263 -10.99 -3.72 11.24
CA PHE A 263 -11.72 -4.74 10.49
C PHE A 263 -12.76 -5.34 11.43
N THR A 264 -14.03 -4.95 11.34
CA THR A 264 -15.16 -5.73 11.89
C THR A 264 -16.34 -5.58 10.93
N PRO A 265 -16.55 -6.53 10.00
CA PRO A 265 -17.81 -6.63 9.26
C PRO A 265 -18.79 -7.52 10.02
N SER A 266 -19.79 -6.89 10.64
CA SER A 266 -20.95 -7.53 11.28
C SER A 266 -21.98 -7.99 10.22
N GLY A 267 -21.68 -8.98 9.36
CA GLY A 267 -22.62 -9.32 8.26
C GLY A 267 -22.49 -10.69 7.57
N GLY A 268 -23.18 -11.72 8.08
CA GLY A 268 -24.50 -12.03 7.52
C GLY A 268 -24.77 -12.80 6.20
N PHE A 269 -23.85 -13.27 5.36
CA PHE A 269 -24.25 -14.08 4.16
C PHE A 269 -24.89 -15.48 4.42
N LYS A 270 -26.20 -15.66 4.19
CA LYS A 270 -26.83 -17.01 4.09
C LYS A 270 -26.41 -17.69 2.77
N GLU A 271 -26.00 -18.96 2.84
CA GLU A 271 -25.85 -19.83 1.67
C GLU A 271 -27.21 -20.03 1.00
N ILE A 272 -27.33 -19.67 -0.28
CA ILE A 272 -28.43 -20.11 -1.13
C ILE A 272 -27.93 -21.34 -1.89
N GLY A 273 -28.29 -22.53 -1.40
CA GLY A 273 -28.08 -23.79 -2.10
C GLY A 273 -29.01 -23.94 -3.32
N PRO A 274 -28.68 -24.79 -4.30
CA PRO A 274 -29.47 -24.93 -5.51
C PRO A 274 -30.79 -25.64 -5.19
N GLN A 275 -31.92 -24.96 -5.46
CA GLN A 275 -33.23 -25.62 -5.47
C GLN A 275 -33.32 -26.52 -6.70
N LYS A 276 -33.33 -27.84 -6.46
CA LYS A 276 -33.82 -28.85 -7.39
C LYS A 276 -35.29 -28.56 -7.73
N ALA A 277 -35.58 -28.30 -9.01
CA ALA A 277 -36.91 -28.45 -9.57
C ALA A 277 -36.92 -29.70 -10.47
N LYS A 278 -38.01 -30.45 -10.36
CA LYS A 278 -38.19 -31.86 -10.74
C LYS A 278 -38.24 -32.11 -12.24
N ASP A 279 -37.75 -33.30 -12.60
CA ASP A 279 -38.01 -34.02 -13.85
C ASP A 279 -39.51 -34.17 -14.15
N THR A 280 -39.86 -34.03 -15.44
CA THR A 280 -40.83 -34.89 -16.16
C THR A 280 -40.65 -34.75 -17.68
N SER A 281 -39.94 -35.73 -18.24
CA SER A 281 -40.21 -36.55 -19.45
C SER A 281 -40.60 -35.97 -20.82
N ALA A 282 -39.86 -36.52 -21.82
CA ALA A 282 -40.26 -36.96 -23.17
C ALA A 282 -40.45 -35.88 -24.25
N GLU A 283 -40.06 -36.04 -25.52
CA GLU A 283 -39.42 -37.10 -26.31
C GLU A 283 -39.05 -36.47 -27.68
N ASP A 284 -38.09 -37.10 -28.36
CA ASP A 284 -37.97 -37.24 -29.82
C ASP A 284 -37.24 -36.27 -30.77
N CYS A 285 -36.41 -36.95 -31.58
CA CYS A 285 -35.97 -36.73 -32.96
C CYS A 285 -34.54 -36.23 -33.25
N ILE A 286 -33.67 -37.24 -33.26
CA ILE A 286 -32.43 -37.51 -34.01
C ILE A 286 -32.64 -37.36 -35.55
N ASP A 287 -31.67 -36.82 -36.33
CA ASP A 287 -30.69 -37.61 -37.13
C ASP A 287 -29.91 -36.86 -38.25
N GLU A 288 -28.72 -37.44 -38.54
CA GLU A 288 -27.92 -37.46 -39.79
C GLU A 288 -26.78 -36.45 -40.12
N CYS A 289 -25.56 -36.85 -39.70
CA CYS A 289 -24.29 -37.05 -40.46
C CYS A 289 -24.40 -37.19 -42.01
N SER A 290 -23.40 -37.07 -42.90
CA SER A 290 -21.94 -36.90 -42.97
C SER A 290 -21.51 -36.95 -44.46
N ASN A 291 -20.39 -36.35 -44.91
CA ASN A 291 -19.37 -36.96 -45.81
C ASN A 291 -18.30 -36.01 -46.41
N MET A 292 -17.05 -36.22 -45.96
CA MET A 292 -15.77 -36.47 -46.66
C MET A 292 -15.28 -35.75 -47.96
N LYS A 293 -14.10 -35.10 -47.77
CA LYS A 293 -12.77 -35.27 -48.44
C LYS A 293 -12.40 -34.67 -49.82
N LYS A 294 -11.45 -33.71 -49.71
CA LYS A 294 -10.07 -33.58 -50.30
C LYS A 294 -9.81 -33.47 -51.82
N SER A 295 -9.12 -32.36 -52.17
CA SER A 295 -7.82 -32.18 -52.91
C SER A 295 -7.92 -31.02 -53.92
N LYS A 296 -6.88 -30.26 -54.36
CA LYS A 296 -5.57 -29.77 -53.88
C LYS A 296 -5.02 -28.83 -54.99
N ALA A 297 -4.32 -27.72 -54.64
CA ALA A 297 -3.40 -26.89 -55.49
C ALA A 297 -4.03 -26.01 -56.61
N SER A 298 -3.60 -24.79 -56.95
CA SER A 298 -2.38 -23.99 -56.67
C SER A 298 -2.57 -22.49 -57.02
N MET A 299 -1.78 -21.61 -56.37
CA MET A 299 -1.23 -20.31 -56.84
C MET A 299 -2.25 -19.18 -57.15
N ASP A 300 -2.06 -17.90 -56.82
CA ASP A 300 -1.00 -17.07 -56.25
C ASP A 300 -1.71 -15.70 -56.08
N ASP A 301 -1.85 -15.16 -54.85
CA ASP A 301 -2.00 -13.71 -54.69
C ASP A 301 -1.86 -13.29 -53.21
N ARG A 302 -0.95 -12.36 -52.99
CA ARG A 302 -0.56 -11.83 -51.69
C ARG A 302 -1.63 -10.86 -51.19
N LYS A 303 -2.53 -11.34 -50.34
CA LYS A 303 -3.28 -10.50 -49.39
C LYS A 303 -2.97 -10.96 -47.97
N VAL A 304 -2.50 -10.02 -47.16
CA VAL A 304 -2.37 -10.18 -45.71
C VAL A 304 -3.79 -10.18 -45.14
N GLU A 305 -4.39 -11.36 -45.04
CA GLU A 305 -5.61 -11.59 -44.27
C GLU A 305 -5.20 -11.98 -42.85
N PHE A 306 -5.53 -11.14 -41.87
CA PHE A 306 -5.50 -11.52 -40.47
C PHE A 306 -6.58 -12.59 -40.23
N PRO A 307 -6.27 -13.72 -39.57
CA PRO A 307 -7.30 -14.68 -39.21
C PRO A 307 -8.25 -14.02 -38.18
N PRO A 308 -9.56 -14.28 -38.24
CA PRO A 308 -10.46 -13.86 -37.18
C PRO A 308 -10.06 -14.62 -35.92
N LEU A 309 -9.56 -13.91 -34.91
CA LEU A 309 -9.38 -14.47 -33.56
C LEU A 309 -10.77 -14.65 -32.94
N GLN A 310 -11.36 -15.81 -33.25
CA GLN A 310 -12.28 -16.47 -32.34
C GLN A 310 -11.62 -16.60 -30.96
N SER A 311 -12.35 -16.16 -29.94
CA SER A 311 -12.39 -16.79 -28.61
C SER A 311 -11.11 -16.92 -27.76
N PHE A 312 -10.28 -15.89 -27.60
CA PHE A 312 -9.33 -15.90 -26.46
C PHE A 312 -9.99 -15.69 -25.07
N PHE A 313 -11.31 -15.45 -25.04
CA PHE A 313 -12.13 -15.49 -23.82
C PHE A 313 -13.28 -16.52 -23.88
N ALA A 314 -13.35 -17.40 -24.89
CA ALA A 314 -14.46 -18.35 -25.03
C ALA A 314 -14.09 -19.85 -25.08
N ASP A 315 -12.81 -20.21 -24.95
CA ASP A 315 -12.35 -21.61 -24.80
C ASP A 315 -11.65 -21.89 -23.46
N ALA A 316 -12.16 -21.26 -22.40
CA ALA A 316 -12.10 -21.86 -21.07
C ALA A 316 -13.51 -22.33 -20.72
N SER A 317 -13.99 -23.36 -21.41
CA SER A 317 -14.99 -24.25 -20.83
C SER A 317 -14.33 -24.87 -19.60
N ILE A 318 -14.45 -24.17 -18.46
CA ILE A 318 -14.27 -24.76 -17.14
C ILE A 318 -15.27 -25.90 -17.13
N SER A 319 -14.77 -27.12 -17.36
CA SER A 319 -15.47 -28.33 -16.98
C SER A 319 -15.95 -28.11 -15.55
N ASP A 320 -17.24 -28.39 -15.34
CA ASP A 320 -18.01 -28.20 -14.11
C ASP A 320 -17.51 -29.08 -12.93
N GLU A 321 -16.20 -29.28 -12.82
CA GLU A 321 -15.52 -29.73 -11.61
C GLU A 321 -15.29 -28.51 -10.73
N LYS A 322 -16.28 -28.26 -9.88
CA LYS A 322 -16.18 -27.39 -8.71
C LYS A 322 -14.95 -27.77 -7.88
N THR A 323 -13.81 -27.18 -8.19
CA THR A 323 -12.68 -27.11 -7.28
C THR A 323 -13.09 -26.10 -6.21
N GLU A 324 -13.66 -26.62 -5.11
CA GLU A 324 -13.91 -25.80 -3.93
C GLU A 324 -12.61 -25.10 -3.53
N CYS A 325 -12.63 -23.76 -3.49
CA CYS A 325 -11.60 -23.01 -2.81
C CYS A 325 -11.51 -23.55 -1.38
N SER A 326 -10.36 -24.13 -1.01
CA SER A 326 -10.10 -24.70 0.31
C SER A 326 -10.09 -23.67 1.44
N PHE A 327 -10.26 -22.38 1.10
CA PHE A 327 -10.38 -21.28 2.05
C PHE A 327 -11.83 -20.85 2.24
N LYS A 328 -12.65 -21.68 2.90
CA LYS A 328 -13.92 -21.25 3.49
C LYS A 328 -13.67 -20.83 4.94
N PRO A 329 -13.56 -19.53 5.26
CA PRO A 329 -13.47 -19.11 6.65
C PRO A 329 -14.79 -19.47 7.33
N SER A 330 -14.75 -20.43 8.27
CA SER A 330 -15.92 -20.75 9.09
C SER A 330 -16.37 -19.47 9.81
N ARG A 331 -17.67 -19.14 9.73
CA ARG A 331 -18.28 -17.90 10.24
C ARG A 331 -18.22 -17.73 11.77
N SER A 332 -17.47 -18.58 12.49
CA SER A 332 -17.55 -18.74 13.95
C SER A 332 -16.21 -18.59 14.70
N LYS A 333 -15.05 -18.50 14.03
CA LYS A 333 -13.79 -18.16 14.69
C LYS A 333 -12.95 -17.27 13.78
N ARG A 334 -13.00 -15.96 14.00
CA ARG A 334 -11.93 -15.06 13.59
C ARG A 334 -10.66 -15.60 14.23
N MET A 335 -9.84 -16.31 13.47
CA MET A 335 -8.51 -16.68 13.94
C MET A 335 -7.76 -15.36 14.03
N GLU A 336 -7.40 -14.95 15.25
CA GLU A 336 -6.49 -13.82 15.42
C GLU A 336 -5.26 -14.08 14.54
N ILE A 337 -4.83 -13.07 13.79
CA ILE A 337 -3.72 -13.21 12.83
C ILE A 337 -2.50 -13.84 13.50
N GLN A 338 -2.28 -13.52 14.77
CA GLN A 338 -1.24 -14.12 15.60
C GLN A 338 -1.37 -15.64 15.74
N ILE A 339 -2.57 -16.16 16.04
CA ILE A 339 -2.82 -17.60 16.13
C ILE A 339 -2.60 -18.26 14.77
N HIS A 340 -3.00 -17.60 13.68
CA HIS A 340 -2.78 -18.13 12.33
C HIS A 340 -1.28 -18.21 12.01
N LEU A 341 -0.53 -17.13 12.23
CA LEU A 341 0.92 -17.09 12.02
C LEU A 341 1.65 -18.12 12.90
N GLN A 342 1.23 -18.28 14.17
CA GLN A 342 1.78 -19.28 15.07
C GLN A 342 1.54 -20.71 14.58
N ARG A 343 0.37 -21.01 14.02
CA ARG A 343 0.08 -22.33 13.45
C ARG A 343 0.93 -22.61 12.21
N VAL A 344 0.98 -21.67 11.27
CA VAL A 344 1.81 -21.80 10.06
C VAL A 344 3.28 -21.99 10.46
N ALA A 345 3.78 -21.20 11.41
CA ALA A 345 5.14 -21.33 11.90
C ALA A 345 5.40 -22.70 12.55
N GLN A 346 4.47 -23.19 13.39
CA GLN A 346 4.56 -24.54 13.99
C GLN A 346 4.56 -25.65 12.93
N ASP A 347 3.69 -25.57 11.93
CA ASP A 347 3.56 -26.58 10.88
C ASP A 347 4.84 -26.71 10.03
N ILE A 348 5.64 -25.63 9.95
CA ILE A 348 6.84 -25.52 9.12
C ILE A 348 8.13 -25.61 9.97
N GLY A 349 7.98 -25.75 11.30
CA GLY A 349 9.10 -25.90 12.23
C GLY A 349 9.85 -24.59 12.53
N ILE A 350 9.20 -23.45 12.34
CA ILE A 350 9.74 -22.11 12.62
C ILE A 350 9.24 -21.64 13.98
N SER A 351 10.16 -21.23 14.87
CA SER A 351 9.82 -20.68 16.19
C SER A 351 9.75 -19.14 16.21
N ASP A 352 10.48 -18.48 15.31
CA ASP A 352 10.55 -17.03 15.21
C ASP A 352 9.52 -16.50 14.21
N LEU A 353 8.49 -15.81 14.73
CA LEU A 353 7.44 -15.19 13.90
C LEU A 353 7.91 -13.97 13.10
N THR A 354 9.15 -13.55 13.29
CA THR A 354 9.78 -12.44 12.57
C THR A 354 10.76 -12.90 11.49
N SER A 355 10.91 -14.21 11.29
CA SER A 355 11.87 -14.77 10.35
C SER A 355 11.47 -14.54 8.89
N PHE A 356 12.49 -14.46 8.02
CA PHE A 356 12.32 -14.43 6.58
C PHE A 356 11.71 -15.75 6.06
N ASP A 357 12.12 -16.89 6.64
CA ASP A 357 11.63 -18.22 6.28
C ASP A 357 10.11 -18.33 6.45
N LEU A 358 9.52 -17.67 7.46
CA LEU A 358 8.07 -17.65 7.65
C LEU A 358 7.37 -16.90 6.52
N ALA A 359 7.95 -15.79 6.06
CA ALA A 359 7.41 -15.02 4.94
C ALA A 359 7.46 -15.81 3.63
N GLU A 360 8.58 -16.49 3.33
CA GLU A 360 8.68 -17.37 2.15
C GLU A 360 7.65 -18.49 2.19
N ALA A 361 7.46 -19.09 3.37
CA ALA A 361 6.51 -20.17 3.53
C ALA A 361 5.05 -19.72 3.39
N LEU A 362 4.72 -18.50 3.81
CA LEU A 362 3.43 -17.87 3.56
C LEU A 362 3.21 -17.58 2.07
N ASP A 363 4.22 -17.05 1.38
CA ASP A 363 4.17 -16.80 -0.07
C ASP A 363 4.03 -18.10 -0.88
N ASP A 364 4.70 -19.17 -0.44
CA ASP A 364 4.62 -20.48 -1.10
C ASP A 364 3.23 -21.10 -0.96
N ALA A 365 2.61 -20.92 0.20
CA ALA A 365 1.26 -21.38 0.52
C ALA A 365 0.15 -20.46 -0.02
N ASP A 366 0.46 -19.26 -0.52
CA ASP A 366 -0.55 -18.31 -1.01
C ASP A 366 -1.19 -18.81 -2.32
N PRO A 367 -2.50 -19.16 -2.32
CA PRO A 367 -3.19 -19.61 -3.52
C PRO A 367 -3.35 -18.49 -4.58
N LEU A 368 -3.13 -17.22 -4.20
CA LEU A 368 -3.26 -16.07 -5.09
C LEU A 368 -1.92 -15.58 -5.65
N LYS A 369 -0.79 -16.21 -5.29
CA LYS A 369 0.56 -15.75 -5.67
C LYS A 369 0.75 -15.56 -7.17
N PHE A 370 0.03 -16.36 -7.98
CA PHE A 370 0.08 -16.28 -9.43
C PHE A 370 -0.39 -14.91 -9.97
N LEU A 371 -1.32 -14.24 -9.28
CA LEU A 371 -1.84 -12.93 -9.68
C LEU A 371 -0.75 -11.86 -9.69
N ARG A 372 0.31 -12.00 -8.88
CA ARG A 372 1.45 -11.07 -8.90
C ARG A 372 2.06 -10.95 -10.30
N ASN A 373 2.06 -12.04 -11.07
CA ASN A 373 2.60 -12.06 -12.43
C ASN A 373 1.74 -11.30 -13.45
N GLU A 374 0.51 -10.92 -13.10
CA GLU A 374 -0.40 -10.15 -13.98
C GLU A 374 -0.16 -8.63 -13.89
N PHE A 375 0.68 -8.15 -12.96
CA PHE A 375 0.92 -6.73 -12.73
C PHE A 375 2.32 -6.29 -13.14
N ALA A 376 2.44 -5.05 -13.61
CA ALA A 376 3.71 -4.40 -13.89
C ALA A 376 4.26 -3.74 -12.62
N TYR A 377 5.26 -4.36 -12.00
CA TYR A 377 5.98 -3.79 -10.85
C TYR A 377 7.06 -2.81 -11.30
N PRO A 378 7.14 -1.59 -10.73
CA PRO A 378 8.25 -0.69 -10.97
C PRO A 378 9.57 -1.33 -10.52
N LYS A 379 10.63 -1.14 -11.31
CA LYS A 379 11.98 -1.57 -10.91
C LYS A 379 12.65 -0.47 -10.08
N MET A 380 13.50 -0.84 -9.13
CA MET A 380 14.20 0.13 -8.28
C MET A 380 14.94 1.22 -9.09
N ARG A 381 15.56 0.87 -10.22
CA ARG A 381 16.22 1.82 -11.14
C ARG A 381 15.29 2.84 -11.82
N THR A 382 14.00 2.55 -11.88
CA THR A 382 13.01 3.41 -12.57
C THR A 382 12.35 4.42 -11.64
N LEU A 383 12.52 4.27 -10.32
CA LEU A 383 11.88 5.12 -9.33
C LEU A 383 12.73 6.36 -9.00
N PRO A 384 12.10 7.54 -8.85
CA PRO A 384 12.79 8.72 -8.38
C PRO A 384 13.21 8.56 -6.91
N HIS A 385 14.25 9.29 -6.49
CA HIS A 385 14.76 9.36 -5.11
C HIS A 385 15.31 8.04 -4.52
N VAL A 386 15.40 6.96 -5.31
CA VAL A 386 16.06 5.72 -4.89
C VAL A 386 17.58 5.93 -4.91
N ASP A 387 18.24 5.66 -3.78
CA ASP A 387 19.69 5.56 -3.71
C ASP A 387 20.13 4.16 -4.20
N LEU A 388 20.58 4.10 -5.46
CA LEU A 388 21.03 2.87 -6.12
C LEU A 388 22.29 2.25 -5.48
N LEU A 389 22.95 2.92 -4.53
CA LEU A 389 24.02 2.32 -3.75
C LEU A 389 23.52 1.40 -2.63
N LEU A 390 22.23 1.48 -2.30
CA LEU A 390 21.60 0.79 -1.18
C LEU A 390 20.71 -0.39 -1.59
N VAL A 391 20.44 -0.55 -2.89
CA VAL A 391 19.46 -1.52 -3.43
C VAL A 391 19.98 -2.14 -4.71
N ASN A 392 19.47 -3.32 -5.08
CA ASN A 392 19.73 -3.85 -6.41
C ASN A 392 18.83 -3.15 -7.44
N ALA A 393 19.44 -2.65 -8.51
CA ALA A 393 18.76 -1.82 -9.50
C ALA A 393 17.62 -2.54 -10.27
N ASN A 394 17.67 -3.86 -10.37
CA ASN A 394 16.75 -4.67 -11.17
C ASN A 394 15.63 -5.32 -10.34
N ASP A 395 15.65 -5.17 -9.02
CA ASP A 395 14.62 -5.71 -8.14
C ASP A 395 13.31 -4.95 -8.34
N ASP A 396 12.19 -5.64 -8.09
CA ASP A 396 10.89 -4.99 -7.98
C ASP A 396 10.87 -4.07 -6.76
N ALA A 397 10.16 -2.96 -6.88
CA ALA A 397 9.87 -2.10 -5.75
C ALA A 397 8.88 -2.78 -4.80
N ILE A 398 9.09 -2.60 -3.50
CA ILE A 398 8.10 -2.91 -2.46
C ILE A 398 7.02 -1.82 -2.52
N TYR A 399 5.97 -2.05 -3.31
CA TYR A 399 4.97 -1.04 -3.65
C TYR A 399 3.80 -0.99 -2.65
N MET A 400 3.98 -0.28 -1.54
CA MET A 400 2.97 -0.10 -0.49
C MET A 400 2.08 1.14 -0.71
N CYS A 401 1.74 1.46 -1.96
CA CYS A 401 0.93 2.64 -2.33
C CYS A 401 -0.24 2.30 -3.28
N GLY A 402 -0.63 1.03 -3.38
CA GLY A 402 -1.76 0.57 -4.21
C GLY A 402 -3.11 1.15 -3.79
N ASN A 403 -3.22 1.59 -2.53
CA ASN A 403 -4.38 2.29 -1.98
C ASN A 403 -4.55 3.72 -2.53
N SER A 404 -3.52 4.29 -3.18
CA SER A 404 -3.55 5.61 -3.81
C SER A 404 -3.60 5.50 -5.33
N LEU A 405 -2.72 4.66 -5.90
CA LEU A 405 -2.70 4.33 -7.33
C LEU A 405 -2.31 2.85 -7.49
N GLY A 406 -3.25 2.03 -7.96
CA GLY A 406 -3.02 0.61 -8.23
C GLY A 406 -1.99 0.38 -9.33
N LEU A 407 -1.27 -0.75 -9.26
CA LEU A 407 -0.32 -1.14 -10.28
C LEU A 407 -1.04 -1.42 -11.60
N MET A 408 -0.39 -1.15 -12.73
CA MET A 408 -0.96 -1.44 -14.05
C MET A 408 -1.02 -2.95 -14.29
N PRO A 409 -2.21 -3.52 -14.59
CA PRO A 409 -2.31 -4.87 -15.13
C PRO A 409 -1.61 -4.95 -16.50
N LYS A 410 -0.82 -6.01 -16.74
CA LYS A 410 -0.07 -6.18 -17.99
C LYS A 410 -0.97 -6.20 -19.21
N GLY A 411 -2.18 -6.76 -19.08
CA GLY A 411 -3.19 -6.80 -20.15
C GLY A 411 -3.73 -5.43 -20.58
N THR A 412 -3.61 -4.39 -19.75
CA THR A 412 -4.14 -3.05 -20.06
C THR A 412 -3.57 -2.49 -21.36
N LYS A 413 -2.27 -2.69 -21.63
CA LYS A 413 -1.65 -2.20 -22.87
C LYS A 413 -2.31 -2.81 -24.10
N HIS A 414 -2.48 -4.13 -24.09
CA HIS A 414 -3.06 -4.85 -25.20
C HIS A 414 -4.51 -4.42 -25.48
N LEU A 415 -5.35 -4.34 -24.44
CA LEU A 415 -6.73 -3.91 -24.55
C LEU A 415 -6.86 -2.47 -25.11
N MET A 416 -5.96 -1.57 -24.70
CA MET A 416 -5.94 -0.20 -25.24
C MET A 416 -5.50 -0.15 -26.70
N ASP A 417 -4.47 -0.93 -27.07
CA ASP A 417 -3.99 -1.02 -28.45
C ASP A 417 -5.11 -1.54 -29.38
N GLU A 418 -5.94 -2.51 -28.93
CA GLU A 418 -7.13 -2.96 -29.68
C GLU A 418 -8.15 -1.84 -29.92
N GLN A 419 -8.42 -1.01 -28.91
CA GLN A 419 -9.36 0.11 -29.06
C GLN A 419 -8.80 1.20 -29.99
N PHE A 420 -7.49 1.44 -29.97
CA PHE A 420 -6.85 2.36 -30.89
C PHE A 420 -6.92 1.87 -32.34
N GLU A 421 -6.66 0.58 -32.58
CA GLU A 421 -6.80 -0.01 -33.91
C GLU A 421 -8.24 0.00 -34.39
N LYS A 422 -9.21 -0.32 -33.52
CA LYS A 422 -10.64 -0.22 -33.86
C LYS A 422 -11.02 1.21 -34.24
N TRP A 423 -10.53 2.20 -33.50
CA TRP A 423 -10.79 3.60 -33.82
C TRP A 423 -10.17 4.01 -35.16
N ALA A 424 -8.90 3.66 -35.39
CA ALA A 424 -8.19 3.98 -36.62
C ALA A 424 -8.86 3.36 -37.86
N ASN A 425 -9.33 2.12 -37.74
CA ASN A 425 -9.86 1.36 -38.88
C ASN A 425 -11.36 1.54 -39.11
N MET A 426 -12.15 1.88 -38.08
CA MET A 426 -13.62 1.90 -38.17
C MET A 426 -14.26 3.28 -38.00
N GLY A 427 -13.55 4.26 -37.43
CA GLY A 427 -14.13 5.55 -37.09
C GLY A 427 -15.46 5.40 -36.32
N VAL A 428 -16.51 6.07 -36.78
CA VAL A 428 -17.84 6.06 -36.13
C VAL A 428 -18.48 4.67 -36.02
N PHE A 429 -18.14 3.73 -36.91
CA PHE A 429 -18.71 2.39 -36.90
C PHE A 429 -18.31 1.58 -35.65
N GLY A 430 -17.23 1.98 -34.97
CA GLY A 430 -16.81 1.36 -33.70
C GLY A 430 -17.84 1.47 -32.56
N HIS A 431 -18.81 2.39 -32.66
CA HIS A 431 -19.87 2.53 -31.65
C HIS A 431 -20.71 1.27 -31.46
N PHE A 432 -20.96 0.52 -32.52
CA PHE A 432 -21.90 -0.62 -32.51
C PHE A 432 -21.24 -1.94 -32.91
N GLN A 433 -19.98 -1.92 -33.35
CA GLN A 433 -19.28 -3.13 -33.74
C GLN A 433 -18.67 -3.84 -32.53
N GLU A 434 -18.77 -5.16 -32.47
CA GLU A 434 -18.07 -6.02 -31.50
C GLU A 434 -16.66 -6.40 -31.97
N PRO A 435 -15.72 -6.71 -31.06
CA PRO A 435 -15.88 -6.73 -29.60
C PRO A 435 -15.90 -5.33 -28.97
N LEU A 436 -16.57 -5.21 -27.82
CA LEU A 436 -16.71 -4.00 -27.02
C LEU A 436 -17.24 -2.81 -27.82
N ALA A 437 -18.49 -2.91 -28.29
CA ALA A 437 -19.19 -1.78 -28.88
C ALA A 437 -19.17 -0.57 -27.94
N TRP A 438 -18.63 0.59 -28.37
CA TRP A 438 -18.45 1.74 -27.47
C TRP A 438 -19.77 2.28 -26.91
N ALA A 439 -20.90 2.04 -27.59
CA ALA A 439 -22.22 2.40 -27.09
C ALA A 439 -22.62 1.63 -25.80
N LYS A 440 -21.94 0.52 -25.50
CA LYS A 440 -22.22 -0.39 -24.38
C LYS A 440 -20.97 -0.67 -23.50
N SER A 441 -19.88 0.07 -23.69
CA SER A 441 -18.60 -0.24 -23.04
C SER A 441 -18.70 -0.18 -21.50
N ASP A 442 -19.51 0.73 -20.97
CA ASP A 442 -19.81 0.87 -19.54
C ASP A 442 -20.54 -0.34 -18.93
N GLN A 443 -21.18 -1.16 -19.76
CA GLN A 443 -21.95 -2.34 -19.36
C GLN A 443 -21.13 -3.64 -19.37
N SER A 444 -19.95 -3.61 -19.98
CA SER A 444 -19.14 -4.79 -20.32
C SER A 444 -18.67 -5.61 -19.11
N VAL A 445 -18.39 -4.94 -17.99
CA VAL A 445 -17.91 -5.57 -16.75
C VAL A 445 -18.89 -5.40 -15.59
N LEU A 446 -20.13 -4.97 -15.88
CA LEU A 446 -21.05 -4.50 -14.86
C LEU A 446 -21.51 -5.61 -13.90
N ASP A 447 -21.60 -6.86 -14.36
CA ASP A 447 -21.94 -8.01 -13.51
C ASP A 447 -20.85 -8.23 -12.44
N SER A 448 -19.59 -8.25 -12.86
CA SER A 448 -18.45 -8.40 -11.94
C SER A 448 -18.36 -7.25 -10.94
N ILE A 449 -18.64 -6.01 -11.38
CA ILE A 449 -18.67 -4.86 -10.46
C ILE A 449 -19.82 -4.98 -9.46
N ALA A 450 -21.02 -5.39 -9.92
CA ALA A 450 -22.17 -5.59 -9.04
C ALA A 450 -21.90 -6.67 -7.99
N GLU A 451 -21.25 -7.77 -8.38
CA GLU A 451 -20.79 -8.82 -7.46
C GLU A 451 -19.79 -8.27 -6.43
N LEU A 452 -18.77 -7.52 -6.86
CA LEU A 452 -17.74 -6.94 -5.98
C LEU A 452 -18.31 -6.01 -4.91
N VAL A 453 -19.40 -5.29 -5.20
CA VAL A 453 -20.07 -4.42 -4.24
C VAL A 453 -21.25 -5.09 -3.51
N GLY A 454 -21.58 -6.34 -3.86
CA GLY A 454 -22.73 -7.05 -3.33
C GLY A 454 -24.05 -6.34 -3.63
N ALA A 455 -24.26 -6.01 -4.90
CA ALA A 455 -25.46 -5.37 -5.45
C ALA A 455 -26.04 -6.17 -6.62
N GLN A 456 -27.26 -5.84 -7.04
CA GLN A 456 -27.82 -6.30 -8.30
C GLN A 456 -27.21 -5.52 -9.47
N ARG A 457 -27.04 -6.14 -10.65
CA ARG A 457 -26.55 -5.48 -11.88
C ARG A 457 -27.28 -4.15 -12.16
N THR A 458 -28.57 -4.12 -11.86
CA THR A 458 -29.45 -2.97 -12.06
C THR A 458 -29.14 -1.77 -11.16
N GLU A 459 -28.48 -1.97 -10.03
CA GLU A 459 -28.22 -0.93 -9.03
C GLU A 459 -26.89 -0.20 -9.24
N VAL A 460 -26.05 -0.67 -10.19
CA VAL A 460 -24.68 -0.19 -10.37
C VAL A 460 -24.50 0.40 -11.76
N ALA A 461 -23.75 1.51 -11.87
CA ALA A 461 -23.26 2.01 -13.14
C ALA A 461 -21.80 2.49 -13.04
N LEU A 462 -21.09 2.39 -14.17
CA LEU A 462 -19.74 2.91 -14.35
C LEU A 462 -19.80 4.20 -15.17
N MET A 463 -19.42 5.33 -14.58
CA MET A 463 -19.42 6.63 -15.26
C MET A 463 -18.58 7.67 -14.52
N ASN A 464 -18.18 8.71 -15.26
CA ASN A 464 -17.53 9.93 -14.75
C ASN A 464 -16.34 9.64 -13.82
N SER A 465 -16.20 10.42 -12.75
CA SER A 465 -15.25 10.23 -11.66
C SER A 465 -16.00 10.23 -10.32
N LEU A 466 -15.32 9.80 -9.24
CA LEU A 466 -15.87 9.69 -7.89
C LEU A 466 -16.63 10.95 -7.45
N THR A 467 -15.97 12.11 -7.42
CA THR A 467 -16.57 13.36 -6.92
C THR A 467 -17.70 13.87 -7.82
N VAL A 468 -17.61 13.64 -9.13
CA VAL A 468 -18.70 13.97 -10.06
C VAL A 468 -19.93 13.12 -9.74
N ASN A 469 -19.75 11.82 -9.52
CA ASN A 469 -20.85 10.93 -9.13
C ASN A 469 -21.45 11.32 -7.78
N LEU A 470 -20.63 11.73 -6.80
CA LEU A 470 -21.10 12.27 -5.53
C LEU A 470 -22.01 13.50 -5.74
N HIS A 471 -21.60 14.46 -6.56
CA HIS A 471 -22.43 15.62 -6.87
C HIS A 471 -23.75 15.26 -7.56
N ILE A 472 -23.73 14.30 -8.51
CA ILE A 472 -24.92 13.81 -9.19
C ILE A 472 -25.89 13.17 -8.18
N LEU A 473 -25.36 12.31 -7.31
CA LEU A 473 -26.12 11.65 -6.24
C LEU A 473 -26.71 12.67 -5.26
N LEU A 474 -25.90 13.57 -4.70
CA LEU A 474 -26.40 14.61 -3.78
C LEU A 474 -27.43 15.52 -4.45
N THR A 475 -27.26 15.86 -5.73
CA THR A 475 -28.26 16.66 -6.45
C THR A 475 -29.63 15.97 -6.46
N ALA A 476 -29.66 14.64 -6.59
CA ALA A 476 -30.88 13.85 -6.54
C ALA A 476 -31.39 13.60 -5.11
N PHE A 477 -30.53 13.17 -4.19
CA PHE A 477 -30.90 12.69 -2.85
C PHE A 477 -30.98 13.77 -1.78
N TYR A 478 -30.14 14.80 -1.85
CA TYR A 478 -30.16 15.91 -0.89
C TYR A 478 -31.28 16.90 -1.25
N LYS A 479 -32.45 16.67 -0.65
CA LYS A 479 -33.65 17.52 -0.75
C LYS A 479 -33.94 18.16 0.62
N PRO A 480 -33.13 19.15 1.05
CA PRO A 480 -33.26 19.73 2.37
C PRO A 480 -34.61 20.45 2.56
N THR A 481 -35.10 20.44 3.79
CA THR A 481 -36.26 21.20 4.27
C THR A 481 -35.82 22.05 5.47
N PRO A 482 -36.57 23.09 5.87
CA PRO A 482 -36.20 23.91 7.03
C PRO A 482 -35.96 23.11 8.33
N LYS A 483 -36.60 21.95 8.49
CA LYS A 483 -36.41 21.07 9.67
C LYS A 483 -35.36 19.99 9.47
N ARG A 484 -35.16 19.54 8.22
CA ARG A 484 -34.29 18.40 7.87
C ARG A 484 -33.41 18.80 6.69
N HIS A 485 -32.27 19.40 7.00
CA HIS A 485 -31.33 19.94 6.01
C HIS A 485 -29.88 19.54 6.27
N LYS A 486 -29.58 18.89 7.40
CA LYS A 486 -28.19 18.65 7.77
C LYS A 486 -27.60 17.46 7.01
N ILE A 487 -26.30 17.51 6.73
CA ILE A 487 -25.51 16.40 6.22
C ILE A 487 -24.50 16.02 7.31
N PHE A 488 -24.50 14.74 7.69
CA PHE A 488 -23.64 14.22 8.75
C PHE A 488 -22.47 13.43 8.17
N ILE A 489 -21.24 13.84 8.51
CA ILE A 489 -19.99 13.25 8.01
C ILE A 489 -18.98 12.97 9.14
N GLU A 490 -17.93 12.21 8.83
CA GLU A 490 -16.75 12.11 9.68
C GLU A 490 -15.87 13.37 9.63
N SER A 491 -15.27 13.74 10.75
CA SER A 491 -14.27 14.82 10.77
C SER A 491 -13.06 14.45 9.92
N LYS A 492 -12.47 15.46 9.24
CA LYS A 492 -11.35 15.25 8.31
C LYS A 492 -11.63 14.21 7.21
N ALA A 493 -12.89 14.08 6.79
CA ALA A 493 -13.26 13.39 5.56
C ALA A 493 -12.34 13.81 4.39
N PHE A 494 -12.23 12.94 3.37
CA PHE A 494 -11.39 13.24 2.22
C PHE A 494 -11.75 14.63 1.63
N PRO A 495 -10.77 15.51 1.34
CA PRO A 495 -11.07 16.92 1.05
C PRO A 495 -12.10 17.12 -0.07
N SER A 496 -12.06 16.28 -1.10
CA SER A 496 -13.00 16.38 -2.22
C SER A 496 -14.45 16.08 -1.83
N ASP A 497 -14.69 15.15 -0.91
CA ASP A 497 -16.02 14.86 -0.37
C ASP A 497 -16.53 16.04 0.45
N HIS A 498 -15.67 16.57 1.31
CA HIS A 498 -15.98 17.74 2.15
C HIS A 498 -16.40 18.93 1.29
N TYR A 499 -15.60 19.29 0.28
CA TYR A 499 -15.92 20.39 -0.64
C TYR A 499 -17.18 20.12 -1.48
N ALA A 500 -17.42 18.86 -1.88
CA ALA A 500 -18.62 18.50 -2.63
C ALA A 500 -19.89 18.70 -1.79
N ILE A 501 -19.82 18.35 -0.50
CA ILE A 501 -20.93 18.50 0.45
C ILE A 501 -21.17 19.97 0.76
N GLU A 502 -20.12 20.74 1.09
CA GLU A 502 -20.28 22.17 1.36
C GLU A 502 -20.91 22.92 0.17
N SER A 503 -20.43 22.65 -1.05
CA SER A 503 -20.98 23.29 -2.24
C SER A 503 -22.43 22.87 -2.51
N GLN A 504 -22.80 21.62 -2.25
CA GLN A 504 -24.20 21.18 -2.33
C GLN A 504 -25.10 21.87 -1.29
N ILE A 505 -24.63 22.05 -0.05
CA ILE A 505 -25.33 22.82 0.99
C ILE A 505 -25.57 24.26 0.51
N ARG A 506 -24.52 24.95 0.06
CA ARG A 506 -24.59 26.33 -0.44
C ARG A 506 -25.54 26.45 -1.65
N LEU A 507 -25.49 25.50 -2.58
CA LEU A 507 -26.38 25.45 -3.76
C LEU A 507 -27.87 25.28 -3.40
N LYS A 508 -28.19 24.74 -2.22
CA LYS A 508 -29.57 24.64 -1.71
C LYS A 508 -30.00 25.82 -0.85
N GLY A 509 -29.15 26.85 -0.69
CA GLY A 509 -29.47 28.07 0.03
C GLY A 509 -29.29 27.98 1.56
N PHE A 510 -28.59 26.96 2.05
CA PHE A 510 -28.25 26.83 3.47
C PHE A 510 -26.80 27.25 3.74
N THR A 511 -26.49 27.59 4.99
CA THR A 511 -25.10 27.82 5.42
C THR A 511 -24.43 26.49 5.81
N VAL A 512 -23.10 26.44 5.68
CA VAL A 512 -22.32 25.24 6.04
C VAL A 512 -22.36 25.03 7.54
N GLU A 513 -22.26 26.11 8.30
CA GLU A 513 -22.25 26.13 9.77
C GLU A 513 -23.53 25.54 10.37
N GLU A 514 -24.69 25.78 9.74
CA GLU A 514 -25.98 25.25 10.20
C GLU A 514 -26.25 23.82 9.73
N SER A 515 -25.67 23.43 8.58
CA SER A 515 -26.07 22.22 7.86
C SER A 515 -25.04 21.12 7.82
N LEU A 516 -23.78 21.38 8.14
CA LEU A 516 -22.74 20.36 8.19
C LEU A 516 -22.50 19.92 9.63
N ILE A 517 -22.78 18.65 9.93
CA ILE A 517 -22.41 18.04 11.21
C ILE A 517 -21.20 17.14 10.98
N CYS A 518 -20.18 17.29 11.81
CA CYS A 518 -18.98 16.45 11.81
C CYS A 518 -18.87 15.72 13.15
N VAL A 519 -18.65 14.39 13.13
CA VAL A 519 -18.23 13.64 14.32
C VAL A 519 -16.71 13.59 14.40
N TYR A 520 -16.17 13.93 15.56
CA TYR A 520 -14.74 13.98 15.82
C TYR A 520 -14.31 12.79 16.67
N PRO A 521 -13.06 12.30 16.53
CA PRO A 521 -12.51 11.38 17.51
C PRO A 521 -12.44 12.06 18.88
N ARG A 522 -12.54 11.26 19.94
CA ARG A 522 -12.36 11.78 21.32
C ARG A 522 -10.93 12.28 21.50
N THR A 523 -10.72 13.17 22.47
CA THR A 523 -9.38 13.70 22.75
C THR A 523 -8.42 12.55 23.08
N GLY A 524 -7.35 12.43 22.28
CA GLY A 524 -6.34 11.36 22.41
C GLY A 524 -6.56 10.15 21.49
N ASP A 525 -7.72 10.01 20.86
CA ASP A 525 -8.01 8.97 19.89
C ASP A 525 -7.73 9.48 18.45
N ASP A 526 -7.25 8.62 17.55
CA ASP A 526 -7.14 8.92 16.12
C ASP A 526 -8.40 8.49 15.34
N CYS A 527 -9.07 7.44 15.80
CA CYS A 527 -10.26 6.85 15.18
C CYS A 527 -11.54 7.31 15.89
N ILE A 528 -12.65 7.34 15.15
CA ILE A 528 -13.96 7.72 15.70
C ILE A 528 -14.63 6.48 16.25
N ARG A 529 -15.07 6.51 17.52
CA ARG A 529 -15.71 5.35 18.11
C ARG A 529 -17.11 5.17 17.54
N ASN A 530 -17.49 3.92 17.26
CA ASN A 530 -18.77 3.64 16.64
C ASN A 530 -19.95 4.10 17.52
N GLU A 531 -19.83 4.00 18.85
CA GLU A 531 -20.84 4.48 19.80
C GLU A 531 -21.08 6.00 19.70
N ASP A 532 -20.06 6.80 19.39
CA ASP A 532 -20.22 8.26 19.24
C ASP A 532 -21.00 8.60 17.97
N ILE A 533 -20.79 7.84 16.90
CA ILE A 533 -21.53 7.97 15.64
C ILE A 533 -23.01 7.66 15.88
N ILE A 534 -23.30 6.53 16.55
CA ILE A 534 -24.69 6.11 16.82
C ILE A 534 -25.39 7.09 17.76
N ALA A 535 -24.73 7.54 18.83
CA ALA A 535 -25.30 8.51 19.77
C ALA A 535 -25.69 9.82 19.07
N LEU A 536 -24.86 10.31 18.14
CA LEU A 536 -25.17 11.52 17.38
C LEU A 536 -26.37 11.31 16.44
N ILE A 537 -26.47 10.16 15.78
CA ILE A 537 -27.65 9.82 14.96
C ILE A 537 -28.92 9.74 15.82
N GLU A 538 -28.84 9.13 17.00
CA GLU A 538 -29.96 9.06 17.94
C GLU A 538 -30.41 10.46 18.39
N GLU A 539 -29.46 11.33 18.74
CA GLU A 539 -29.72 12.71 19.20
C GLU A 539 -30.25 13.62 18.07
N GLN A 540 -29.63 13.61 16.90
CA GLN A 540 -29.83 14.64 15.86
C GLN A 540 -30.47 14.14 14.57
N GLY A 541 -30.72 12.83 14.43
CA GLY A 541 -31.17 12.19 13.20
C GLY A 541 -32.42 12.82 12.58
N ASP A 542 -33.33 13.38 13.38
CA ASP A 542 -34.53 14.04 12.87
C ASP A 542 -34.29 15.35 12.11
N THR A 543 -33.09 15.91 12.24
CA THR A 543 -32.61 17.09 11.50
C THR A 543 -31.68 16.74 10.34
N ILE A 544 -31.22 15.48 10.28
CA ILE A 544 -30.26 15.00 9.28
C ILE A 544 -31.03 14.52 8.04
N ALA A 545 -30.69 15.08 6.89
CA ALA A 545 -31.21 14.64 5.59
C ALA A 545 -30.37 13.49 5.01
N ILE A 546 -29.04 13.61 5.13
CA ILE A 546 -28.07 12.67 4.56
C ILE A 546 -27.01 12.34 5.60
N ILE A 547 -26.74 11.05 5.81
CA ILE A 547 -25.52 10.57 6.43
C ILE A 547 -24.57 10.18 5.29
N TRP A 548 -23.39 10.79 5.23
CA TRP A 548 -22.38 10.52 4.21
C TRP A 548 -21.04 10.22 4.86
N PHE A 549 -20.58 8.98 4.78
CA PHE A 549 -19.32 8.55 5.38
C PHE A 549 -18.43 7.88 4.33
N SER A 550 -17.10 7.98 4.48
CA SER A 550 -16.21 7.01 3.86
C SER A 550 -16.41 5.63 4.51
N ALA A 551 -16.37 4.55 3.72
CA ALA A 551 -16.41 3.20 4.27
C ALA A 551 -15.09 2.87 4.99
N ILE A 552 -13.96 3.24 4.37
CA ILE A 552 -12.63 3.21 4.99
C ILE A 552 -12.05 4.62 4.95
N HIS A 553 -11.73 5.16 6.13
CA HIS A 553 -11.15 6.49 6.23
C HIS A 553 -9.73 6.52 5.63
N TYR A 554 -9.50 7.43 4.67
CA TYR A 554 -8.30 7.42 3.84
C TYR A 554 -6.97 7.55 4.61
N TYR A 555 -6.99 8.25 5.74
CA TYR A 555 -5.79 8.55 6.54
C TYR A 555 -5.57 7.53 7.66
N THR A 556 -6.62 7.20 8.43
CA THR A 556 -6.52 6.32 9.61
C THR A 556 -6.64 4.85 9.25
N GLY A 557 -7.14 4.52 8.05
CA GLY A 557 -7.44 3.15 7.65
C GLY A 557 -8.67 2.55 8.32
N GLN A 558 -9.44 3.36 9.08
CA GLN A 558 -10.60 2.88 9.83
C GLN A 558 -11.74 2.42 8.93
N LEU A 559 -12.13 1.15 9.04
CA LEU A 559 -13.39 0.64 8.53
C LEU A 559 -14.52 1.01 9.48
N PHE A 560 -15.50 1.76 8.98
CA PHE A 560 -16.73 2.04 9.70
C PHE A 560 -17.73 0.87 9.57
N ASP A 561 -18.61 0.68 10.57
CA ASP A 561 -19.64 -0.36 10.53
C ASP A 561 -20.78 0.06 9.59
N ILE A 562 -20.60 -0.18 8.29
CA ILE A 562 -21.51 0.22 7.21
C ILE A 562 -22.94 -0.18 7.53
N ARG A 563 -23.13 -1.45 7.93
CA ARG A 563 -24.45 -2.02 8.20
C ARG A 563 -25.11 -1.35 9.40
N LYS A 564 -24.38 -1.18 10.50
CA LYS A 564 -24.93 -0.61 11.74
C LYS A 564 -25.27 0.87 11.57
N ILE A 565 -24.39 1.65 10.95
CA ILE A 565 -24.61 3.09 10.71
C ILE A 565 -25.79 3.30 9.74
N THR A 566 -25.87 2.50 8.67
CA THR A 566 -26.99 2.53 7.72
C THR A 566 -28.31 2.26 8.44
N LYS A 567 -28.37 1.16 9.20
CA LYS A 567 -29.55 0.81 10.01
C LYS A 567 -29.94 1.91 10.99
N SER A 568 -28.97 2.47 11.74
CA SER A 568 -29.26 3.53 12.71
C SER A 568 -29.81 4.81 12.07
N GLY A 569 -29.35 5.15 10.85
CA GLY A 569 -29.91 6.26 10.08
C GLY A 569 -31.37 6.02 9.67
N HIS A 570 -31.68 4.82 9.20
CA HIS A 570 -33.03 4.44 8.79
C HIS A 570 -34.02 4.28 9.95
N ASP A 571 -33.57 3.77 11.11
CA ASP A 571 -34.42 3.53 12.28
C ASP A 571 -34.97 4.83 12.91
N LYS A 572 -34.47 6.01 12.51
CA LYS A 572 -35.01 7.31 12.92
C LYS A 572 -36.40 7.53 12.30
N ALA A 573 -37.33 8.11 13.06
CA ALA A 573 -38.71 8.36 12.60
C ALA A 573 -38.78 9.21 11.32
N SER A 574 -37.82 10.11 11.13
CA SER A 574 -37.64 10.94 9.94
C SER A 574 -36.99 10.21 8.74
N GLY A 575 -36.34 9.06 8.97
CA GLY A 575 -35.63 8.25 7.99
C GLY A 575 -34.48 9.00 7.31
N CYS A 576 -33.28 8.99 7.90
CA CYS A 576 -32.10 9.54 7.24
C CYS A 576 -31.78 8.73 5.98
N LEU A 577 -31.39 9.38 4.89
CA LEU A 577 -30.78 8.67 3.76
C LEU A 577 -29.28 8.49 4.04
N VAL A 578 -28.76 7.29 3.84
CA VAL A 578 -27.37 6.93 4.16
C VAL A 578 -26.60 6.55 2.91
N GLY A 579 -25.61 7.37 2.58
CA GLY A 579 -24.72 7.17 1.44
C GLY A 579 -23.26 6.94 1.85
N TRP A 580 -22.51 6.25 0.99
CA TRP A 580 -21.14 5.84 1.29
C TRP A 580 -20.14 6.19 0.18
N ASN A 581 -18.99 6.75 0.58
CA ASN A 581 -17.79 6.79 -0.26
C ASN A 581 -17.00 5.48 -0.10
N LEU A 582 -16.91 4.69 -1.17
CA LEU A 582 -16.23 3.40 -1.18
C LEU A 582 -14.83 3.45 -1.81
N ALA A 583 -14.21 4.64 -1.94
CA ALA A 583 -12.91 4.79 -2.61
C ALA A 583 -11.80 3.90 -2.05
N HIS A 584 -11.75 3.69 -0.73
CA HIS A 584 -10.80 2.79 -0.09
C HIS A 584 -11.37 1.40 0.21
N ALA A 585 -12.65 1.14 -0.08
CA ALA A 585 -13.33 -0.12 0.21
C ALA A 585 -13.57 -0.98 -1.03
N PHE A 586 -13.89 -0.36 -2.16
CA PHE A 586 -14.10 -1.04 -3.44
C PHE A 586 -12.84 -1.81 -3.86
N ALA A 587 -13.00 -3.10 -4.15
CA ALA A 587 -11.92 -4.05 -4.44
C ALA A 587 -10.88 -4.23 -3.31
N ASN A 588 -11.22 -3.89 -2.06
CA ASN A 588 -10.37 -4.06 -0.88
C ASN A 588 -11.02 -4.96 0.18
N ILE A 589 -12.26 -4.64 0.58
CA ILE A 589 -13.00 -5.41 1.59
C ILE A 589 -14.24 -6.05 0.98
N PRO A 590 -14.78 -7.13 1.59
CA PRO A 590 -16.10 -7.64 1.23
C PRO A 590 -17.17 -6.56 1.44
N LEU A 591 -18.03 -6.38 0.43
CA LEU A 591 -19.14 -5.43 0.45
C LEU A 591 -20.48 -6.16 0.21
N SER A 592 -21.56 -5.64 0.77
CA SER A 592 -22.90 -6.18 0.60
C SER A 592 -23.94 -5.06 0.57
N LEU A 593 -23.78 -4.12 -0.36
CA LEU A 593 -24.54 -2.86 -0.36
C LEU A 593 -26.06 -3.07 -0.40
N HIS A 594 -26.54 -4.05 -1.16
CA HIS A 594 -27.96 -4.37 -1.22
C HIS A 594 -28.48 -4.93 0.11
N GLU A 595 -27.80 -5.95 0.67
CA GLU A 595 -28.23 -6.58 1.92
C GLU A 595 -28.04 -5.68 3.16
N TRP A 596 -27.09 -4.75 3.10
CA TRP A 596 -26.90 -3.73 4.14
C TRP A 596 -27.85 -2.55 3.99
N ASP A 597 -28.72 -2.59 2.99
CA ASP A 597 -29.76 -1.61 2.73
C ASP A 597 -29.20 -0.20 2.50
N VAL A 598 -28.00 -0.07 1.94
CA VAL A 598 -27.38 1.24 1.63
C VAL A 598 -28.25 2.00 0.63
N ASP A 599 -28.44 3.32 0.77
CA ASP A 599 -29.27 4.08 -0.18
C ASP A 599 -28.57 4.34 -1.51
N PHE A 600 -27.33 4.83 -1.43
CA PHE A 600 -26.48 5.13 -2.57
C PHE A 600 -25.00 5.09 -2.18
N ALA A 601 -24.13 4.87 -3.15
CA ALA A 601 -22.68 4.90 -2.91
C ALA A 601 -21.92 5.31 -4.17
N CYS A 602 -20.67 5.74 -4.03
CA CYS A 602 -19.78 5.93 -5.17
C CYS A 602 -18.33 5.60 -4.84
N TRP A 603 -17.55 5.24 -5.87
CA TRP A 603 -16.14 4.85 -5.76
C TRP A 603 -15.33 5.31 -6.98
N CYS A 604 -14.01 5.28 -6.81
CA CYS A 604 -13.04 5.33 -7.89
C CYS A 604 -12.50 3.93 -8.21
N THR A 605 -12.01 3.72 -9.44
CA THR A 605 -11.43 2.43 -9.86
C THR A 605 -9.90 2.42 -9.93
N TYR A 606 -9.24 3.58 -9.75
CA TYR A 606 -7.79 3.71 -9.95
C TYR A 606 -6.93 3.30 -8.73
N LYS A 607 -7.58 2.95 -7.60
CA LYS A 607 -6.92 2.48 -6.37
C LYS A 607 -6.76 0.95 -6.42
N TYR A 608 -7.41 0.22 -5.52
CA TYR A 608 -7.34 -1.24 -5.44
C TYR A 608 -7.81 -1.97 -6.72
N SER A 609 -8.69 -1.34 -7.52
CA SER A 609 -9.17 -1.89 -8.80
C SER A 609 -8.26 -1.60 -10.01
N CYS A 610 -7.15 -0.87 -9.83
CA CYS A 610 -6.06 -0.80 -10.80
C CYS A 610 -6.40 -0.27 -12.22
N SER A 611 -7.37 0.65 -12.37
CA SER A 611 -7.78 1.19 -13.69
C SER A 611 -6.90 2.30 -14.28
N GLY A 612 -5.82 2.67 -13.60
CA GLY A 612 -4.95 3.78 -13.99
C GLY A 612 -5.49 5.15 -13.56
N ALA A 613 -4.60 6.15 -13.48
CA ALA A 613 -4.92 7.46 -12.90
C ALA A 613 -6.11 8.13 -13.61
N GLY A 614 -7.12 8.53 -12.84
CA GLY A 614 -8.34 9.16 -13.38
C GLY A 614 -9.28 8.20 -14.09
N GLY A 615 -9.10 6.88 -13.93
CA GLY A 615 -10.01 5.88 -14.48
C GLY A 615 -11.47 6.05 -14.02
N ILE A 616 -12.37 5.43 -14.77
CA ILE A 616 -13.83 5.60 -14.65
C ILE A 616 -14.34 5.39 -13.22
N GLY A 617 -15.20 6.27 -12.73
CA GLY A 617 -15.87 6.09 -11.44
C GLY A 617 -16.98 5.04 -11.51
N GLY A 618 -17.43 4.59 -10.35
CA GLY A 618 -18.65 3.79 -10.23
C GLY A 618 -19.60 4.41 -9.21
N PHE A 619 -20.88 4.11 -9.35
CA PHE A 619 -21.88 4.45 -8.35
C PHE A 619 -22.95 3.37 -8.23
N PHE A 620 -23.58 3.36 -7.06
CA PHE A 620 -24.65 2.45 -6.68
C PHE A 620 -25.85 3.28 -6.24
N VAL A 621 -27.05 2.83 -6.61
CA VAL A 621 -28.34 3.31 -6.09
C VAL A 621 -29.22 2.11 -5.83
N HIS A 622 -29.72 2.01 -4.60
CA HIS A 622 -30.52 0.87 -4.18
C HIS A 622 -31.79 0.72 -5.04
N LYS A 623 -32.17 -0.53 -5.32
CA LYS A 623 -33.33 -0.91 -6.13
C LYS A 623 -34.64 -0.30 -5.66
N ARG A 624 -34.77 0.03 -4.38
CA ARG A 624 -35.94 0.74 -3.85
C ARG A 624 -36.22 2.08 -4.56
N PHE A 625 -35.19 2.69 -5.17
CA PHE A 625 -35.30 3.94 -5.90
C PHE A 625 -35.56 3.76 -7.41
N GLU A 626 -35.74 2.52 -7.90
CA GLU A 626 -36.00 2.21 -9.33
C GLU A 626 -37.13 3.04 -9.94
N THR A 627 -38.23 3.17 -9.19
CA THR A 627 -39.44 3.88 -9.64
C THR A 627 -39.51 5.32 -9.14
N ASP A 628 -38.44 5.81 -8.50
CA ASP A 628 -38.38 7.13 -7.88
C ASP A 628 -38.30 8.25 -8.95
N LYS A 629 -39.21 9.22 -8.84
CA LYS A 629 -39.35 10.35 -9.78
C LYS A 629 -38.67 11.63 -9.29
N ARG A 630 -37.75 11.57 -8.32
CA ARG A 630 -37.05 12.75 -7.79
C ARG A 630 -36.32 13.51 -8.89
N LYS A 631 -36.36 14.84 -8.79
CA LYS A 631 -35.63 15.75 -9.69
C LYS A 631 -34.12 15.43 -9.65
N ARG A 632 -33.52 15.24 -10.81
CA ARG A 632 -32.13 14.82 -11.04
C ARG A 632 -31.57 15.47 -12.31
N MET A 633 -30.26 15.43 -12.49
CA MET A 633 -29.64 15.85 -13.75
C MET A 633 -29.84 14.75 -14.80
N VAL A 634 -30.21 15.14 -16.02
CA VAL A 634 -30.49 14.19 -17.10
C VAL A 634 -29.60 14.50 -18.31
N GLY A 635 -29.11 13.44 -18.94
CA GLY A 635 -28.39 13.47 -20.20
C GLY A 635 -28.90 12.35 -21.11
N TRP A 636 -28.64 12.46 -22.41
CA TRP A 636 -29.19 11.53 -23.40
C TRP A 636 -28.77 10.06 -23.19
N TRP A 637 -27.63 9.80 -22.54
CA TRP A 637 -27.20 8.43 -22.24
C TRP A 637 -28.04 7.72 -21.18
N GLY A 638 -28.77 8.48 -20.36
CA GLY A 638 -29.76 7.90 -19.47
C GLY A 638 -31.09 7.58 -20.18
N HIS A 639 -31.32 8.10 -21.39
CA HIS A 639 -32.48 7.70 -22.18
C HIS A 639 -32.43 6.19 -22.48
N LYS A 640 -33.61 5.54 -22.51
CA LYS A 640 -33.77 4.10 -22.75
C LYS A 640 -33.04 3.66 -24.02
N GLU A 641 -32.22 2.62 -23.89
CA GLU A 641 -31.31 2.18 -24.96
C GLU A 641 -32.05 1.93 -26.28
N GLU A 642 -33.25 1.35 -26.23
CA GLU A 642 -34.06 0.95 -27.39
C GLU A 642 -34.55 2.14 -28.23
N THR A 643 -34.62 3.32 -27.62
CA THR A 643 -35.16 4.53 -28.27
C THR A 643 -34.18 5.71 -28.26
N ARG A 644 -32.99 5.56 -27.67
CA ARG A 644 -31.99 6.62 -27.50
C ARG A 644 -31.57 7.25 -28.82
N PHE A 645 -31.32 6.41 -29.84
CA PHE A 645 -30.85 6.85 -31.15
C PHE A 645 -31.98 7.26 -32.11
N ILE A 646 -33.24 7.23 -31.68
CA ILE A 646 -34.35 7.86 -32.43
C ILE A 646 -34.25 9.39 -32.36
N MET A 647 -33.63 9.93 -31.30
CA MET A 647 -33.37 11.37 -31.13
C MET A 647 -34.62 12.26 -31.22
N ASN A 648 -35.78 11.75 -30.83
CA ASN A 648 -37.04 12.51 -30.87
C ASN A 648 -37.20 13.52 -29.73
N ASN A 649 -36.22 13.66 -28.83
CA ASN A 649 -36.22 14.48 -27.61
C ASN A 649 -37.42 14.24 -26.67
N ARG A 650 -38.19 13.18 -26.90
CA ARG A 650 -39.25 12.74 -25.99
C ARG A 650 -38.62 11.79 -25.00
N GLN A 651 -37.98 12.33 -23.96
CA GLN A 651 -37.63 11.51 -22.78
C GLN A 651 -38.88 10.70 -22.41
N CYS A 652 -38.73 9.38 -22.18
CA CYS A 652 -39.91 8.62 -21.76
C CYS A 652 -40.43 9.25 -20.46
N ALA A 653 -41.66 9.77 -20.56
CA ALA A 653 -42.30 10.58 -19.53
C ALA A 653 -42.47 9.82 -18.22
#